data_AF-A0A954WPW0-F1
#
_entry.id   AF-A0A954WPW0-F1
#
_cell.length_a   1.000
_cell.length_b   1.000
_cell.length_c   1.000
_cell.angle_alpha   90.00
_cell.angle_beta   90.00
_cell.angle_gamma   90.00
#
_symmetry.space_group_name_H-M   'P 1'
#
loop_
_entity.id
_entity.type
_entity.pdbx_description
1 polymer ?
#
loop_
_entity_poly.entity_id
_entity_poly.type
_entity_poly.pdbx_seq_one_letter_code
_entity_poly.pdbx_strand_id
1 'polypeptide(L)'
;EPETPSSNQPVTITIKVTDDDGIRDVQLEYQIVEPGSYIRLTDDEYATNWTTIAMHDDGLAGDASAGDGVFSVTMPGDMQQHRRLIRYRITAADAIGNSIRGPYDDDPSPNFAYFVYDGVPDWTGADRPGVTEPVTYASDVMDSLPAYHLIADETDVTNSQYVQRFNNRRFKGTLYYDGVVYDHMEFKNRGQNSTYVTGKNKWKLFFNRGHEFQIRDDYGNKWSAPIRKLNLGTAASPWARPNRGLAGMDEALAFKFFNLAGVSAPNISAFQLRVVDDAVEADPDSQYNGDLWGLYLAFEDPGGRFLDEHGLPDGNLFRMQGGTGDLRHQGLGLPGNRSDLRDFISGRTGYAKRNPVQPVEWWRENVDLESYYSYRAVIEAVNHSDLRDKENSLQFYNSETGKWTQLPWDLDLLYEEFDRWGPDGVQNASILEQFRLSLEHDEINIEFQARLREMQDLLFNSDQAWQAVEEYARYVEPFAAIDRAMWDYNPRTSSIHRGYFYRSPAPYHGGANGLVRRELTSPDFEGMVNWVKEFIVDGGFGGDQLRVLHTDADIPATPTITALSPPEFPIANLSFQTSAFSDPQGAGSFQAMQWRIGEVTDPNAPSYDPSVPVHYEVTSVWESGSLDAFDDTITIDPSALQVGHAYRARVRMQDNTGRWSHWSEPVQFIPTPGSSDITNFLRISEVHYHPADPSADEIAAGFTNSDEFEFIELINIGSETIELAGASLAIVDNDGNEEGVSFTFADAITNTLGPGERTVVVENMDAFVFRYGNNRSIAGQWSGRLNNAGEMITLAAYGEPFLQFRYDDAWYPATDGDGSSLEFIDPTVPDLSAWTQRENWRASRQTGGTPGLPSSIPGDANHDGLFNSQDLVQIFQAAEYEDDVPGNSTWEEGDWDGDGDFTTSDLVFAF
;
A
#
# COMPACT_ATOMS: atom_id res chain seq x y z
N GLU A 1 20.80 -2.00 -21.59
CA GLU A 1 21.20 -0.84 -20.78
C GLU A 1 21.63 0.35 -21.64
N PRO A 2 21.33 1.59 -21.21
CA PRO A 2 20.35 1.86 -20.15
C PRO A 2 18.95 1.41 -20.58
N GLU A 3 18.01 1.28 -19.65
CA GLU A 3 16.59 1.01 -19.96
C GLU A 3 15.89 2.27 -20.52
N THR A 4 16.35 3.45 -20.11
CA THR A 4 15.85 4.77 -20.52
C THR A 4 16.94 5.59 -21.22
N PRO A 5 17.25 5.29 -22.48
CA PRO A 5 18.30 6.00 -23.21
C PRO A 5 17.92 7.44 -23.56
N SER A 6 18.91 8.33 -23.44
CA SER A 6 18.86 9.69 -24.00
C SER A 6 19.47 9.73 -25.40
N SER A 7 19.25 10.84 -26.12
CA SER A 7 19.82 11.08 -27.44
C SER A 7 21.35 10.95 -27.42
N ASN A 8 21.90 10.30 -28.44
CA ASN A 8 23.34 10.03 -28.59
C ASN A 8 23.95 9.05 -27.57
N GLN A 9 23.15 8.45 -26.68
CA GLN A 9 23.61 7.45 -25.72
C GLN A 9 23.57 6.04 -26.37
N PRO A 10 24.70 5.33 -26.52
CA PRO A 10 24.67 3.96 -27.03
C PRO A 10 23.84 3.04 -26.13
N VAL A 11 23.18 2.04 -26.74
CA VAL A 11 22.35 1.05 -26.02
C VAL A 11 22.93 -0.34 -26.22
N THR A 12 23.28 -1.01 -25.13
CA THR A 12 23.73 -2.40 -25.17
C THR A 12 22.56 -3.32 -24.91
N ILE A 13 22.35 -4.28 -25.82
CA ILE A 13 21.35 -5.34 -25.69
C ILE A 13 22.10 -6.66 -25.51
N THR A 14 21.77 -7.38 -24.45
CA THR A 14 22.38 -8.65 -24.09
C THR A 14 21.32 -9.75 -23.98
N ILE A 15 21.69 -10.98 -24.27
CA ILE A 15 20.81 -12.15 -24.12
C ILE A 15 21.64 -13.40 -23.87
N LYS A 16 21.19 -14.25 -22.94
CA LYS A 16 21.78 -15.58 -22.75
C LYS A 16 21.16 -16.57 -23.74
N VAL A 17 21.99 -17.28 -24.50
CA VAL A 17 21.56 -18.28 -25.47
C VAL A 17 22.35 -19.57 -25.24
N THR A 18 21.64 -20.67 -25.06
CA THR A 18 22.23 -21.99 -24.82
C THR A 18 21.55 -23.05 -25.65
N ASP A 19 22.34 -23.96 -26.23
CA ASP A 19 21.86 -25.11 -26.99
C ASP A 19 22.91 -26.23 -26.89
N ASP A 20 22.46 -27.47 -26.68
CA ASP A 20 23.34 -28.65 -26.55
C ASP A 20 24.06 -28.99 -27.86
N ASP A 21 23.46 -28.66 -29.00
CA ASP A 21 24.06 -28.80 -30.34
C ASP A 21 24.99 -27.62 -30.69
N GLY A 22 25.09 -26.62 -29.80
CA GLY A 22 25.93 -25.44 -29.92
C GLY A 22 25.30 -24.32 -30.75
N ILE A 23 25.68 -23.08 -30.44
CA ILE A 23 25.14 -21.87 -31.08
C ILE A 23 25.95 -21.52 -32.33
N ARG A 24 25.26 -21.39 -33.48
CA ARG A 24 25.89 -21.00 -34.76
C ARG A 24 25.88 -19.50 -34.97
N ASP A 25 24.74 -18.86 -34.78
CA ASP A 25 24.59 -17.40 -34.87
C ASP A 25 23.43 -16.89 -34.03
N VAL A 26 23.65 -15.71 -33.45
CA VAL A 26 22.65 -14.92 -32.75
C VAL A 26 22.56 -13.57 -33.46
N GLN A 27 21.35 -13.20 -33.85
CA GLN A 27 21.07 -12.00 -34.64
C GLN A 27 20.01 -11.17 -33.96
N LEU A 28 20.25 -9.87 -33.87
CA LEU A 28 19.25 -8.89 -33.49
C LEU A 28 18.68 -8.25 -34.75
N GLU A 29 17.36 -8.27 -34.88
CA GLU A 29 16.63 -7.49 -35.87
C GLU A 29 16.01 -6.28 -35.17
N TYR A 30 16.20 -5.08 -35.70
CA TYR A 30 15.59 -3.86 -35.15
C TYR A 30 14.79 -3.07 -36.18
N GLN A 31 13.81 -2.30 -35.70
CA GLN A 31 13.00 -1.36 -36.46
C GLN A 31 12.98 0.00 -35.75
N ILE A 32 13.22 1.06 -36.51
CA ILE A 32 13.14 2.44 -36.05
C ILE A 32 11.76 2.98 -36.35
N VAL A 33 11.09 3.54 -35.35
CA VAL A 33 9.81 4.24 -35.47
C VAL A 33 10.03 5.71 -35.12
N GLU A 34 9.96 6.57 -36.13
CA GLU A 34 10.11 8.02 -35.98
C GLU A 34 8.83 8.66 -35.39
N PRO A 35 8.95 9.77 -34.63
CA PRO A 35 7.78 10.50 -34.15
C PRO A 35 6.87 10.91 -35.31
N GLY A 36 5.57 10.63 -35.18
CA GLY A 36 4.58 10.87 -36.23
C GLY A 36 4.51 9.84 -37.36
N SER A 37 5.35 8.80 -37.33
CA SER A 37 5.39 7.73 -38.34
C SER A 37 5.14 6.36 -37.71
N TYR A 38 4.14 6.27 -36.83
CA TYR A 38 3.85 5.04 -36.10
C TYR A 38 3.52 3.88 -37.05
N ILE A 39 4.26 2.78 -36.91
CA ILE A 39 4.05 1.56 -37.67
C ILE A 39 3.15 0.63 -36.84
N ARG A 40 1.92 0.37 -37.32
CA ARG A 40 1.01 -0.58 -36.66
C ARG A 40 1.48 -2.00 -36.90
N LEU A 41 1.14 -2.91 -35.98
CA LEU A 41 1.36 -4.35 -36.16
C LEU A 41 0.72 -4.90 -37.45
N THR A 42 -0.36 -4.25 -37.93
CA THR A 42 -1.09 -4.65 -39.14
C THR A 42 -0.55 -4.04 -40.43
N ASP A 43 0.43 -3.14 -40.35
CA ASP A 43 0.98 -2.47 -41.52
C ASP A 43 2.05 -3.37 -42.17
N ASP A 44 2.08 -3.42 -43.50
CA ASP A 44 3.06 -4.24 -44.25
C ASP A 44 4.51 -3.88 -43.88
N GLU A 45 4.74 -2.62 -43.50
CA GLU A 45 6.03 -2.12 -43.04
C GLU A 45 6.50 -2.82 -41.76
N TYR A 46 5.59 -3.17 -40.85
CA TYR A 46 5.97 -3.94 -39.66
C TYR A 46 6.62 -5.27 -40.03
N ALA A 47 6.18 -5.94 -41.09
CA ALA A 47 6.77 -7.21 -41.50
C ALA A 47 8.09 -7.06 -42.30
N THR A 48 8.33 -5.89 -42.89
CA THR A 48 9.35 -5.73 -43.95
C THR A 48 10.47 -4.75 -43.62
N ASN A 49 10.26 -3.83 -42.68
CA ASN A 49 11.23 -2.81 -42.30
C ASN A 49 12.01 -3.22 -41.03
N TRP A 50 12.81 -4.29 -41.15
CA TRP A 50 13.73 -4.76 -40.11
C TRP A 50 15.17 -4.74 -40.63
N THR A 51 16.09 -4.30 -39.78
CA THR A 51 17.53 -4.33 -40.05
C THR A 51 18.20 -5.33 -39.12
N THR A 52 19.04 -6.20 -39.69
CA THR A 52 19.74 -7.26 -38.95
C THR A 52 21.15 -6.83 -38.57
N ILE A 53 21.54 -7.10 -37.32
CA ILE A 53 22.91 -6.98 -36.80
C ILE A 53 23.27 -8.26 -36.05
N ALA A 54 24.54 -8.67 -36.12
CA ALA A 54 25.02 -9.83 -35.37
C ALA A 54 25.21 -9.47 -33.89
N MET A 55 24.93 -10.43 -33.00
CA MET A 55 25.30 -10.38 -31.59
C MET A 55 26.52 -11.29 -31.36
N HIS A 56 27.39 -10.93 -30.42
CA HIS A 56 28.68 -11.59 -30.18
C HIS A 56 28.88 -11.96 -28.71
N ASP A 57 29.56 -13.09 -28.48
CA ASP A 57 30.01 -13.62 -27.18
C ASP A 57 31.55 -13.74 -27.24
N ASP A 58 32.22 -12.58 -27.37
CA ASP A 58 33.65 -12.45 -27.68
C ASP A 58 34.42 -11.51 -26.73
N GLY A 59 33.76 -11.01 -25.67
CA GLY A 59 34.29 -10.05 -24.71
C GLY A 59 34.48 -8.65 -25.30
N LEU A 60 33.81 -8.31 -26.42
CA LEU A 60 33.90 -7.03 -27.10
C LEU A 60 32.50 -6.42 -27.33
N ALA A 61 32.47 -5.14 -27.74
CA ALA A 61 31.25 -4.45 -28.20
C ALA A 61 30.03 -4.56 -27.25
N GLY A 62 30.28 -4.51 -25.95
CA GLY A 62 29.26 -4.59 -24.90
C GLY A 62 29.14 -5.97 -24.26
N ASP A 63 29.79 -6.99 -24.81
CA ASP A 63 29.92 -8.30 -24.17
C ASP A 63 30.98 -8.27 -23.06
N ALA A 64 30.60 -8.76 -21.87
CA ALA A 64 31.42 -8.67 -20.67
C ALA A 64 32.48 -9.77 -20.58
N SER A 65 32.14 -11.00 -21.00
CA SER A 65 33.00 -12.17 -20.88
C SER A 65 32.85 -13.08 -22.10
N ALA A 66 33.94 -13.31 -22.82
CA ALA A 66 33.93 -14.18 -23.98
C ALA A 66 33.65 -15.65 -23.62
N GLY A 67 32.73 -16.28 -24.35
CA GLY A 67 32.40 -17.70 -24.30
C GLY A 67 31.56 -18.13 -23.11
N ASP A 68 30.82 -17.21 -22.48
CA ASP A 68 29.95 -17.52 -21.33
C ASP A 68 28.49 -17.81 -21.73
N GLY A 69 28.18 -17.75 -23.03
CA GLY A 69 26.85 -17.95 -23.59
C GLY A 69 25.97 -16.70 -23.54
N VAL A 70 26.51 -15.54 -23.18
CA VAL A 70 25.84 -14.25 -23.24
C VAL A 70 26.27 -13.52 -24.51
N PHE A 71 25.31 -13.30 -25.40
CA PHE A 71 25.53 -12.58 -26.64
C PHE A 71 25.12 -11.13 -26.47
N SER A 72 25.93 -10.21 -26.99
CA SER A 72 25.71 -8.78 -26.84
C SER A 72 25.84 -8.03 -28.17
N VAL A 73 25.15 -6.90 -28.27
CA VAL A 73 25.36 -5.91 -29.33
C VAL A 73 25.19 -4.50 -28.78
N THR A 74 26.08 -3.59 -29.17
CA THR A 74 25.95 -2.15 -28.88
C THR A 74 25.31 -1.44 -30.06
N MET A 75 24.08 -0.97 -29.87
CA MET A 75 23.37 -0.08 -30.79
C MET A 75 24.03 1.32 -30.72
N PRO A 76 24.39 1.92 -31.87
CA PRO A 76 25.21 3.13 -31.88
C PRO A 76 24.42 4.34 -31.37
N GLY A 77 25.12 5.29 -30.74
CA GLY A 77 24.49 6.46 -30.11
C GLY A 77 23.77 7.36 -31.11
N ASP A 78 24.29 7.54 -32.33
CA ASP A 78 23.68 8.39 -33.37
C ASP A 78 22.31 7.89 -33.87
N MET A 79 22.01 6.61 -33.64
CA MET A 79 20.68 6.03 -33.83
C MET A 79 19.70 6.44 -32.72
N GLN A 80 20.19 6.75 -31.52
CA GLN A 80 19.34 7.15 -30.42
C GLN A 80 19.03 8.64 -30.55
N GLN A 81 17.80 8.93 -30.98
CA GLN A 81 17.31 10.29 -31.18
C GLN A 81 16.03 10.48 -30.38
N HIS A 82 15.88 11.68 -29.84
CA HIS A 82 14.73 12.09 -29.06
C HIS A 82 13.38 11.69 -29.71
N ARG A 83 12.47 11.13 -28.89
CA ARG A 83 11.13 10.64 -29.26
C ARG A 83 11.11 9.46 -30.23
N ARG A 84 12.24 8.78 -30.43
CA ARG A 84 12.31 7.58 -31.28
C ARG A 84 11.96 6.33 -30.48
N LEU A 85 11.02 5.54 -30.99
CA LEU A 85 10.75 4.18 -30.51
C LEU A 85 11.63 3.21 -31.31
N ILE A 86 12.41 2.39 -30.61
CA ILE A 86 13.21 1.33 -31.20
C ILE A 86 12.60 0.00 -30.82
N ARG A 87 12.20 -0.78 -31.82
CA ARG A 87 11.74 -2.16 -31.65
C ARG A 87 12.88 -3.11 -31.97
N TYR A 88 12.94 -4.24 -31.28
CA TYR A 88 13.88 -5.29 -31.61
C TYR A 88 13.34 -6.68 -31.30
N ARG A 89 13.87 -7.67 -32.00
CA ARG A 89 13.63 -9.10 -31.77
C ARG A 89 14.92 -9.86 -32.06
N ILE A 90 15.09 -11.02 -31.45
CA ILE A 90 16.36 -11.75 -31.49
C ILE A 90 16.09 -13.13 -32.05
N THR A 91 16.88 -13.53 -33.05
CA THR A 91 16.86 -14.89 -33.60
C THR A 91 18.16 -15.59 -33.23
N ALA A 92 18.06 -16.78 -32.64
CA ALA A 92 19.19 -17.67 -32.40
C ALA A 92 19.04 -18.91 -33.28
N ALA A 93 20.14 -19.37 -33.88
CA ALA A 93 20.16 -20.64 -34.59
C ALA A 93 21.33 -21.53 -34.12
N ASP A 94 21.05 -22.82 -34.05
CA ASP A 94 22.00 -23.84 -33.63
C ASP A 94 22.94 -24.28 -34.77
N ALA A 95 23.91 -25.13 -34.44
CA ALA A 95 24.88 -25.67 -35.39
C ALA A 95 24.28 -26.62 -36.45
N ILE A 96 23.09 -27.17 -36.20
CA ILE A 96 22.42 -28.14 -37.10
C ILE A 96 21.32 -27.49 -37.96
N GLY A 97 21.03 -26.21 -37.76
CA GLY A 97 20.16 -25.37 -38.57
C GLY A 97 18.76 -25.12 -38.02
N ASN A 98 18.46 -25.50 -36.77
CA ASN A 98 17.21 -25.06 -36.13
C ASN A 98 17.36 -23.61 -35.67
N SER A 99 16.24 -22.88 -35.59
CA SER A 99 16.23 -21.49 -35.16
C SER A 99 14.99 -21.17 -34.34
N ILE A 100 15.15 -20.26 -33.39
CA ILE A 100 14.07 -19.71 -32.58
C ILE A 100 14.18 -18.18 -32.53
N ARG A 101 13.04 -17.50 -32.39
CA ARG A 101 12.96 -16.05 -32.25
C ARG A 101 12.34 -15.67 -30.91
N GLY A 102 12.93 -14.70 -30.22
CA GLY A 102 12.40 -14.04 -29.05
C GLY A 102 11.95 -12.59 -29.37
N PRO A 103 10.76 -12.14 -28.94
CA PRO A 103 9.71 -12.94 -28.29
C PRO A 103 9.20 -14.08 -29.18
N TYR A 104 8.69 -15.14 -28.53
CA TYR A 104 8.17 -16.31 -29.22
C TYR A 104 6.93 -15.98 -30.04
N ASP A 105 6.63 -16.80 -31.05
CA ASP A 105 5.53 -16.55 -31.99
C ASP A 105 4.13 -16.50 -31.33
N ASP A 106 3.97 -17.08 -30.15
CA ASP A 106 2.73 -17.07 -29.37
C ASP A 106 2.66 -15.93 -28.33
N ASP A 107 3.71 -15.12 -28.19
CA ASP A 107 3.68 -13.91 -27.38
C ASP A 107 2.81 -12.84 -28.07
N PRO A 108 1.81 -12.26 -27.36
CA PRO A 108 0.99 -11.19 -27.93
C PRO A 108 1.76 -9.90 -28.24
N SER A 109 2.97 -9.72 -27.68
CA SER A 109 3.92 -8.66 -28.00
C SER A 109 5.06 -9.24 -28.86
N PRO A 110 4.99 -9.15 -30.19
CA PRO A 110 5.90 -9.85 -31.12
C PRO A 110 7.32 -9.26 -31.22
N ASN A 111 7.64 -8.25 -30.39
CA ASN A 111 8.94 -7.59 -30.31
C ASN A 111 9.14 -7.02 -28.90
N PHE A 112 10.40 -6.85 -28.53
CA PHE A 112 10.80 -5.95 -27.45
C PHE A 112 10.90 -4.52 -27.98
N ALA A 113 10.98 -3.54 -27.09
CA ALA A 113 11.20 -2.15 -27.47
C ALA A 113 11.78 -1.31 -26.34
N TYR A 114 12.42 -0.20 -26.70
CA TYR A 114 12.78 0.89 -25.80
C TYR A 114 12.48 2.24 -26.47
N PHE A 115 12.29 3.27 -25.66
CA PHE A 115 11.97 4.63 -26.12
C PHE A 115 13.11 5.57 -25.75
N VAL A 116 13.60 6.33 -26.73
CA VAL A 116 14.67 7.32 -26.53
C VAL A 116 14.04 8.65 -26.19
N TYR A 117 14.34 9.19 -25.02
CA TYR A 117 13.70 10.41 -24.54
C TYR A 117 14.67 11.28 -23.72
N ASP A 118 14.64 12.59 -23.95
CA ASP A 118 15.57 13.56 -23.34
C ASP A 118 14.94 14.29 -22.13
N GLY A 119 13.77 13.83 -21.68
CA GLY A 119 12.97 14.50 -20.66
C GLY A 119 11.83 15.34 -21.26
N VAL A 120 10.91 15.79 -20.41
CA VAL A 120 9.80 16.66 -20.83
C VAL A 120 10.32 18.08 -21.04
N PRO A 121 10.06 18.72 -22.21
CA PRO A 121 10.54 20.07 -22.45
C PRO A 121 9.70 21.12 -21.72
N ASP A 122 10.25 22.33 -21.62
CA ASP A 122 9.49 23.54 -21.28
C ASP A 122 8.24 23.66 -22.17
N TRP A 123 7.15 24.16 -21.61
CA TRP A 123 5.91 24.40 -22.35
C TRP A 123 5.41 25.82 -22.15
N THR A 124 4.93 26.47 -23.21
CA THR A 124 4.42 27.84 -23.16
C THR A 124 2.96 27.90 -23.62
N GLY A 125 2.10 28.52 -22.82
CA GLY A 125 0.69 28.69 -23.14
C GLY A 125 0.04 29.84 -22.40
N ALA A 126 -1.09 30.32 -22.92
CA ALA A 126 -1.90 31.38 -22.34
C ALA A 126 -3.32 30.85 -22.03
N ASP A 127 -3.93 31.29 -20.92
CA ASP A 127 -5.32 30.97 -20.59
C ASP A 127 -6.29 31.28 -21.75
N ARG A 128 -6.06 32.40 -22.43
CA ARG A 128 -6.79 32.82 -23.62
C ARG A 128 -5.82 33.40 -24.66
N PRO A 129 -5.40 32.61 -25.65
CA PRO A 129 -4.44 33.05 -26.67
C PRO A 129 -4.86 34.34 -27.38
N GLY A 130 -3.90 35.27 -27.49
CA GLY A 130 -4.12 36.60 -28.06
C GLY A 130 -4.86 37.59 -27.16
N VAL A 131 -5.18 37.20 -25.91
CA VAL A 131 -5.85 38.08 -24.92
C VAL A 131 -5.09 38.13 -23.60
N THR A 132 -4.67 36.98 -23.07
CA THR A 132 -3.80 36.89 -21.90
C THR A 132 -2.35 36.64 -22.33
N GLU A 133 -1.40 37.13 -21.54
CA GLU A 133 0.02 36.86 -21.79
C GLU A 133 0.33 35.36 -21.64
N PRO A 134 1.16 34.77 -22.52
CA PRO A 134 1.66 33.41 -22.34
C PRO A 134 2.56 33.29 -21.12
N VAL A 135 2.48 32.14 -20.45
CA VAL A 135 3.35 31.72 -19.35
C VAL A 135 4.18 30.54 -19.84
N THR A 136 5.47 30.56 -19.56
CA THR A 136 6.38 29.43 -19.79
C THR A 136 6.52 28.65 -18.49
N TYR A 137 6.17 27.37 -18.53
CA TYR A 137 6.36 26.40 -17.48
C TYR A 137 7.65 25.63 -17.81
N ALA A 138 8.62 25.69 -16.91
CA ALA A 138 9.90 25.02 -17.08
C ALA A 138 9.75 23.50 -16.93
N SER A 139 10.72 22.74 -17.46
CA SER A 139 10.70 21.28 -17.45
C SER A 139 10.53 20.68 -16.06
N ASP A 140 11.08 21.29 -15.01
CA ASP A 140 10.90 20.85 -13.61
C ASP A 140 9.45 20.92 -13.12
N VAL A 141 8.71 21.95 -13.55
CA VAL A 141 7.27 22.06 -13.33
C VAL A 141 6.52 21.05 -14.20
N MET A 142 6.94 20.88 -15.45
CA MET A 142 6.32 19.91 -16.34
C MET A 142 6.54 18.48 -15.84
N ASP A 143 7.66 18.16 -15.19
CA ASP A 143 7.97 16.85 -14.62
C ASP A 143 7.33 16.62 -13.23
N SER A 144 6.56 17.58 -12.70
CA SER A 144 5.89 17.44 -11.40
C SER A 144 4.79 16.37 -11.39
N LEU A 145 4.32 15.93 -12.57
CA LEU A 145 3.40 14.80 -12.74
C LEU A 145 4.01 13.76 -13.67
N PRO A 146 3.75 12.47 -13.43
CA PRO A 146 4.25 11.40 -14.28
C PRO A 146 3.77 11.56 -15.73
N ALA A 147 4.67 11.37 -16.69
CA ALA A 147 4.38 11.48 -18.11
C ALA A 147 4.02 10.12 -18.71
N TYR A 148 2.85 10.03 -19.32
CA TYR A 148 2.38 8.85 -20.03
C TYR A 148 2.41 9.15 -21.53
N HIS A 149 3.35 8.55 -22.26
CA HIS A 149 3.52 8.77 -23.69
C HIS A 149 2.76 7.73 -24.50
N LEU A 150 1.66 8.14 -25.12
CA LEU A 150 0.96 7.36 -26.12
C LEU A 150 1.55 7.65 -27.51
N ILE A 151 2.26 6.70 -28.08
CA ILE A 151 2.81 6.79 -29.44
C ILE A 151 1.85 6.05 -30.37
N ALA A 152 1.29 6.76 -31.35
CA ALA A 152 0.24 6.23 -32.20
C ALA A 152 0.18 6.98 -33.54
N ASP A 153 -0.56 6.42 -34.49
CA ASP A 153 -0.82 7.10 -35.77
C ASP A 153 -1.86 8.21 -35.61
N GLU A 154 -1.59 9.39 -36.17
CA GLU A 154 -2.45 10.60 -36.11
C GLU A 154 -3.90 10.32 -36.56
N THR A 155 -4.07 9.51 -37.60
CA THR A 155 -5.41 9.19 -38.12
C THR A 155 -6.18 8.32 -37.13
N ASP A 156 -5.51 7.40 -36.43
CA ASP A 156 -6.12 6.56 -35.41
C ASP A 156 -6.46 7.36 -34.15
N VAL A 157 -5.57 8.24 -33.70
CA VAL A 157 -5.80 9.18 -32.60
C VAL A 157 -7.00 10.06 -32.92
N THR A 158 -7.02 10.71 -34.09
CA THR A 158 -8.11 11.57 -34.53
C THR A 158 -9.43 10.80 -34.66
N ASN A 159 -9.41 9.60 -35.26
CA ASN A 159 -10.60 8.79 -35.42
C ASN A 159 -11.18 8.38 -34.06
N SER A 160 -10.33 7.92 -33.13
CA SER A 160 -10.73 7.59 -31.77
C SER A 160 -11.33 8.80 -31.06
N GLN A 161 -10.60 9.92 -31.03
CA GLN A 161 -10.93 11.03 -30.16
C GLN A 161 -11.98 11.99 -30.71
N TYR A 162 -12.20 12.07 -32.03
CA TYR A 162 -13.03 13.13 -32.59
C TYR A 162 -14.03 12.68 -33.64
N VAL A 163 -14.07 11.38 -33.98
CA VAL A 163 -14.95 10.88 -35.05
C VAL A 163 -15.94 9.83 -34.53
N GLN A 164 -17.17 10.27 -34.29
CA GLN A 164 -18.22 9.48 -33.61
C GLN A 164 -18.47 8.07 -34.18
N ARG A 165 -18.33 7.84 -35.49
CA ARG A 165 -18.52 6.50 -36.09
C ARG A 165 -17.48 5.48 -35.63
N PHE A 166 -16.36 5.93 -35.06
CA PHE A 166 -15.31 5.09 -34.49
C PHE A 166 -15.42 5.00 -32.97
N ASN A 167 -16.46 5.56 -32.34
CA ASN A 167 -16.67 5.41 -30.91
C ASN A 167 -16.66 3.92 -30.52
N ASN A 168 -15.91 3.57 -29.48
CA ASN A 168 -15.66 2.20 -29.02
C ASN A 168 -14.82 1.29 -29.94
N ARG A 169 -14.37 1.76 -31.11
CA ARG A 169 -13.41 1.02 -31.93
C ARG A 169 -12.03 1.09 -31.31
N ARG A 170 -11.34 -0.05 -31.31
CA ARG A 170 -9.95 -0.15 -30.84
C ARG A 170 -8.98 0.13 -31.97
N PHE A 171 -7.90 0.81 -31.63
CA PHE A 171 -6.77 1.15 -32.49
C PHE A 171 -5.47 0.69 -31.84
N LYS A 172 -4.40 0.55 -32.63
CA LYS A 172 -3.09 0.12 -32.13
C LYS A 172 -2.24 1.32 -31.75
N GLY A 173 -1.51 1.20 -30.66
CA GLY A 173 -0.56 2.20 -30.20
C GLY A 173 0.46 1.57 -29.25
N THR A 174 1.34 2.41 -28.73
CA THR A 174 2.39 2.06 -27.78
C THR A 174 2.31 3.01 -26.60
N LEU A 175 2.33 2.48 -25.38
CA LEU A 175 2.49 3.32 -24.19
C LEU A 175 3.93 3.21 -23.71
N TYR A 176 4.56 4.33 -23.40
CA TYR A 176 5.80 4.38 -22.63
C TYR A 176 5.53 5.04 -21.28
N TYR A 177 5.98 4.40 -20.21
CA TYR A 177 5.88 4.88 -18.83
C TYR A 177 6.92 4.17 -17.95
N ASP A 178 7.59 4.92 -17.08
CA ASP A 178 8.53 4.41 -16.06
C ASP A 178 9.57 3.43 -16.63
N GLY A 179 10.16 3.78 -17.78
CA GLY A 179 11.15 2.94 -18.48
C GLY A 179 10.60 1.74 -19.24
N VAL A 180 9.30 1.45 -19.15
CA VAL A 180 8.68 0.30 -19.80
C VAL A 180 7.94 0.71 -21.07
N VAL A 181 8.14 -0.06 -22.15
CA VAL A 181 7.41 0.09 -23.41
C VAL A 181 6.36 -1.01 -23.55
N TYR A 182 5.10 -0.60 -23.55
CA TYR A 182 3.93 -1.45 -23.82
C TYR A 182 3.53 -1.35 -25.29
N ASP A 183 4.29 -2.01 -26.15
CA ASP A 183 4.10 -1.94 -27.60
C ASP A 183 2.89 -2.75 -28.08
N HIS A 184 2.31 -2.31 -29.20
CA HIS A 184 1.16 -2.95 -29.85
C HIS A 184 -0.06 -3.19 -28.94
N MET A 185 -0.17 -2.44 -27.85
CA MET A 185 -1.37 -2.36 -27.04
C MET A 185 -2.51 -1.73 -27.85
N GLU A 186 -3.73 -1.80 -27.32
CA GLU A 186 -4.89 -1.17 -27.96
C GLU A 186 -5.40 0.01 -27.15
N PHE A 187 -5.84 1.06 -27.83
CA PHE A 187 -6.55 2.17 -27.20
C PHE A 187 -7.88 2.44 -27.89
N LYS A 188 -8.76 3.16 -27.18
CA LYS A 188 -9.98 3.74 -27.73
C LYS A 188 -10.45 4.91 -26.88
N ASN A 189 -11.42 5.66 -27.38
CA ASN A 189 -12.20 6.59 -26.58
C ASN A 189 -13.20 5.87 -25.63
N ARG A 190 -13.53 6.53 -24.53
CA ARG A 190 -14.40 6.02 -23.46
C ARG A 190 -15.73 6.77 -23.39
N GLY A 191 -16.74 6.10 -22.82
CA GLY A 191 -18.06 6.67 -22.54
C GLY A 191 -19.08 6.43 -23.64
N GLN A 192 -20.26 7.04 -23.47
CA GLN A 192 -21.36 6.96 -24.42
C GLN A 192 -21.90 8.35 -24.76
N ASN A 193 -22.48 9.03 -23.77
CA ASN A 193 -23.14 10.32 -23.97
C ASN A 193 -22.22 11.51 -23.68
N SER A 194 -21.32 11.39 -22.69
CA SER A 194 -20.38 12.44 -22.30
C SER A 194 -19.12 12.51 -23.19
N THR A 195 -18.92 11.49 -24.05
CA THR A 195 -17.66 11.24 -24.77
C THR A 195 -17.10 12.43 -25.54
N TYR A 196 -17.94 13.26 -26.16
CA TYR A 196 -17.49 14.38 -27.02
C TYR A 196 -18.05 15.74 -26.57
N VAL A 197 -18.55 15.85 -25.34
CA VAL A 197 -19.28 17.05 -24.87
C VAL A 197 -18.33 18.23 -24.60
N THR A 198 -17.17 17.93 -24.03
CA THR A 198 -16.21 18.91 -23.52
C THR A 198 -15.16 19.33 -24.54
N GLY A 199 -14.87 18.49 -25.53
CA GLY A 199 -13.74 18.63 -26.45
C GLY A 199 -12.47 17.89 -26.00
N LYS A 200 -12.29 17.72 -24.68
CA LYS A 200 -11.25 16.89 -24.05
C LYS A 200 -11.87 15.55 -23.69
N ASN A 201 -11.42 14.46 -24.29
CA ASN A 201 -12.17 13.21 -24.30
C ASN A 201 -11.48 12.10 -23.49
N LYS A 202 -12.30 11.22 -22.88
CA LYS A 202 -11.84 10.11 -22.03
C LYS A 202 -11.20 9.01 -22.89
N TRP A 203 -10.21 8.31 -22.35
CA TRP A 203 -9.55 7.18 -23.04
C TRP A 203 -9.74 5.87 -22.29
N LYS A 204 -9.51 4.76 -22.99
CA LYS A 204 -9.32 3.44 -22.40
C LYS A 204 -8.21 2.69 -23.12
N LEU A 205 -7.25 2.20 -22.36
CA LEU A 205 -6.10 1.42 -22.85
C LEU A 205 -6.30 -0.06 -22.51
N PHE A 206 -5.78 -0.95 -23.35
CA PHE A 206 -5.85 -2.41 -23.21
C PHE A 206 -4.47 -3.02 -23.46
N PHE A 207 -3.88 -3.57 -22.41
CA PHE A 207 -2.54 -4.14 -22.44
C PHE A 207 -2.54 -5.62 -22.85
N ASN A 208 -1.44 -6.07 -23.45
CA ASN A 208 -1.27 -7.45 -23.90
C ASN A 208 -1.15 -8.41 -22.70
N ARG A 209 -1.44 -9.70 -22.91
CA ARG A 209 -1.37 -10.72 -21.83
C ARG A 209 0.08 -11.02 -21.50
N GLY A 210 0.44 -10.99 -20.22
CA GLY A 210 1.84 -11.11 -19.77
C GLY A 210 2.61 -9.78 -19.84
N HIS A 211 1.95 -8.70 -20.24
CA HIS A 211 2.51 -7.35 -20.38
C HIS A 211 1.61 -6.32 -19.69
N GLU A 212 1.15 -6.67 -18.49
CA GLU A 212 0.28 -5.82 -17.69
C GLU A 212 0.96 -4.50 -17.26
N PHE A 213 0.16 -3.44 -17.17
CA PHE A 213 0.64 -2.11 -16.80
C PHE A 213 0.83 -1.99 -15.29
N GLN A 214 2.03 -1.59 -14.88
CA GLN A 214 2.33 -1.30 -13.48
C GLN A 214 2.18 0.19 -13.23
N ILE A 215 1.08 0.56 -12.59
CA ILE A 215 0.82 1.95 -12.19
C ILE A 215 1.44 2.24 -10.83
N ARG A 216 1.69 3.53 -10.57
CA ARG A 216 2.09 4.06 -9.27
C ARG A 216 1.06 5.04 -8.76
N ASP A 217 0.95 5.17 -7.44
CA ASP A 217 0.19 6.24 -6.79
C ASP A 217 0.91 7.59 -6.87
N ASP A 218 0.30 8.63 -6.30
CA ASP A 218 0.85 9.99 -6.30
C ASP A 218 2.08 10.14 -5.37
N TYR A 219 2.47 9.08 -4.67
CA TYR A 219 3.66 8.96 -3.82
C TYR A 219 4.77 8.11 -4.47
N GLY A 220 4.54 7.57 -5.67
CA GLY A 220 5.48 6.72 -6.39
C GLY A 220 5.44 5.25 -6.00
N ASN A 221 4.56 4.83 -5.08
CA ASN A 221 4.39 3.43 -4.71
C ASN A 221 3.64 2.68 -5.80
N LYS A 222 4.05 1.45 -6.08
CA LYS A 222 3.35 0.57 -7.04
C LYS A 222 2.02 0.14 -6.44
N TRP A 223 0.95 0.16 -7.24
CA TRP A 223 -0.26 -0.58 -6.87
C TRP A 223 0.06 -2.08 -6.79
N SER A 224 -0.62 -2.79 -5.91
CA SER A 224 -0.32 -4.19 -5.60
C SER A 224 -0.57 -5.11 -6.80
N ALA A 225 -1.60 -4.81 -7.61
CA ALA A 225 -1.96 -5.59 -8.79
C ALA A 225 -1.70 -4.81 -10.11
N PRO A 226 -0.84 -5.32 -11.02
CA PRO A 226 -0.67 -4.70 -12.34
C PRO A 226 -1.92 -4.90 -13.20
N ILE A 227 -2.31 -3.93 -14.03
CA ILE A 227 -3.63 -3.87 -14.68
C ILE A 227 -3.59 -4.20 -16.18
N ARG A 228 -4.66 -4.86 -16.68
CA ARG A 228 -4.85 -5.14 -18.12
C ARG A 228 -5.57 -4.03 -18.88
N LYS A 229 -6.28 -3.18 -18.16
CA LYS A 229 -7.15 -2.14 -18.72
C LYS A 229 -7.01 -0.92 -17.85
N LEU A 230 -6.71 0.21 -18.47
CA LEU A 230 -6.60 1.48 -17.77
C LEU A 230 -7.67 2.43 -18.31
N ASN A 231 -8.43 3.05 -17.41
CA ASN A 231 -9.39 4.10 -17.76
C ASN A 231 -8.74 5.46 -17.54
N LEU A 232 -8.85 6.36 -18.52
CA LEU A 232 -8.38 7.73 -18.40
C LEU A 232 -9.55 8.71 -18.33
N GLY A 233 -9.65 9.42 -17.22
CA GLY A 233 -10.56 10.55 -16.97
C GLY A 233 -9.94 11.87 -17.40
N THR A 234 -10.79 12.83 -17.75
CA THR A 234 -10.37 14.11 -18.32
C THR A 234 -10.00 15.16 -17.28
N ALA A 235 -10.06 14.82 -15.98
CA ALA A 235 -9.90 15.76 -14.86
C ALA A 235 -10.82 16.99 -14.97
N ALA A 236 -11.99 16.81 -15.60
CA ALA A 236 -12.90 17.89 -15.96
C ALA A 236 -14.33 17.34 -16.12
N SER A 237 -15.29 17.94 -15.42
CA SER A 237 -16.68 17.50 -15.48
C SER A 237 -17.32 17.74 -16.87
N PRO A 238 -17.89 16.70 -17.50
CA PRO A 238 -18.51 16.82 -18.81
C PRO A 238 -19.89 17.48 -18.79
N TRP A 239 -20.61 17.41 -17.66
CA TRP A 239 -21.99 17.90 -17.57
C TRP A 239 -22.11 19.10 -16.64
N ALA A 240 -21.37 19.13 -15.52
CA ALA A 240 -21.32 20.26 -14.60
C ALA A 240 -20.27 21.29 -15.07
N ARG A 241 -20.66 22.09 -16.06
CA ARG A 241 -19.83 23.18 -16.63
C ARG A 241 -19.12 24.07 -15.61
N PRO A 242 -19.79 24.55 -14.54
CA PRO A 242 -19.10 25.30 -13.49
C PRO A 242 -17.88 24.53 -12.98
N ASN A 243 -18.01 23.23 -12.73
CA ASN A 243 -17.02 22.36 -12.08
C ASN A 243 -15.90 21.89 -13.02
N ARG A 244 -15.85 22.36 -14.28
CA ARG A 244 -14.85 21.92 -15.26
C ARG A 244 -13.40 22.15 -14.83
N GLY A 245 -13.13 23.19 -14.03
CA GLY A 245 -11.80 23.55 -13.56
C GLY A 245 -11.35 22.87 -12.27
N LEU A 246 -12.04 21.81 -11.81
CA LEU A 246 -11.69 21.10 -10.57
C LEU A 246 -10.39 20.28 -10.67
N ALA A 247 -9.78 20.18 -11.86
CA ALA A 247 -8.51 19.45 -12.06
C ALA A 247 -8.56 18.02 -11.50
N GLY A 248 -9.71 17.35 -11.60
CA GLY A 248 -9.88 15.97 -11.13
C GLY A 248 -10.24 15.81 -9.65
N MET A 249 -10.28 16.89 -8.86
CA MET A 249 -10.74 16.86 -7.46
C MET A 249 -12.13 16.25 -7.32
N ASP A 250 -12.96 16.30 -8.37
CA ASP A 250 -14.28 15.69 -8.34
C ASP A 250 -14.21 14.17 -8.14
N GLU A 251 -13.76 13.44 -9.15
CA GLU A 251 -13.72 11.97 -9.13
C GLU A 251 -12.67 11.45 -8.13
N ALA A 252 -11.49 12.09 -8.04
CA ALA A 252 -10.39 11.61 -7.20
C ALA A 252 -10.73 11.65 -5.70
N LEU A 253 -11.25 12.78 -5.22
CA LEU A 253 -11.61 12.90 -3.80
C LEU A 253 -12.79 12.01 -3.44
N ALA A 254 -13.78 11.88 -4.34
CA ALA A 254 -14.92 11.02 -4.03
C ALA A 254 -14.50 9.56 -3.85
N PHE A 255 -13.69 9.00 -4.76
CA PHE A 255 -13.18 7.62 -4.58
C PHE A 255 -12.29 7.49 -3.33
N LYS A 256 -11.45 8.49 -3.04
CA LYS A 256 -10.67 8.52 -1.80
C LYS A 256 -11.56 8.49 -0.56
N PHE A 257 -12.62 9.30 -0.52
CA PHE A 257 -13.56 9.31 0.60
C PHE A 257 -14.31 7.99 0.76
N PHE A 258 -14.63 7.29 -0.34
CA PHE A 258 -15.18 5.92 -0.23
C PHE A 258 -14.17 4.96 0.41
N ASN A 259 -12.92 4.96 -0.05
CA ASN A 259 -11.87 4.10 0.53
C ASN A 259 -11.64 4.42 2.02
N LEU A 260 -11.56 5.70 2.39
CA LEU A 260 -11.43 6.15 3.79
C LEU A 260 -12.66 5.78 4.64
N ALA A 261 -13.85 5.71 4.05
CA ALA A 261 -15.07 5.29 4.74
C ALA A 261 -15.24 3.76 4.81
N GLY A 262 -14.27 2.98 4.34
CA GLY A 262 -14.31 1.51 4.34
C GLY A 262 -15.09 0.90 3.18
N VAL A 263 -15.30 1.64 2.09
CA VAL A 263 -15.99 1.15 0.89
C VAL A 263 -15.00 1.10 -0.28
N SER A 264 -14.64 -0.10 -0.73
CA SER A 264 -13.69 -0.27 -1.84
C SER A 264 -14.12 0.51 -3.08
N ALA A 265 -13.21 1.33 -3.57
CA ALA A 265 -13.41 2.26 -4.66
C ALA A 265 -12.15 2.35 -5.53
N PRO A 266 -12.28 2.57 -6.85
CA PRO A 266 -11.14 2.66 -7.75
C PRO A 266 -10.00 3.53 -7.21
N ASN A 267 -8.79 2.98 -7.15
CA ASN A 267 -7.60 3.79 -6.93
C ASN A 267 -7.42 4.76 -8.12
N ILE A 268 -6.90 5.95 -7.83
CA ILE A 268 -6.68 7.03 -8.81
C ILE A 268 -5.23 7.53 -8.71
N SER A 269 -4.66 7.91 -9.85
CA SER A 269 -3.45 8.72 -9.90
C SER A 269 -3.58 9.82 -10.97
N ALA A 270 -3.06 11.00 -10.67
CA ALA A 270 -3.00 12.12 -11.62
C ALA A 270 -1.73 12.04 -12.47
N PHE A 271 -1.84 12.33 -13.76
CA PHE A 271 -0.69 12.27 -14.67
C PHE A 271 -0.84 13.25 -15.83
N GLN A 272 0.26 13.56 -16.51
CA GLN A 272 0.21 14.30 -17.78
C GLN A 272 0.11 13.30 -18.94
N LEU A 273 -0.90 13.46 -19.79
CA LEU A 273 -0.98 12.69 -21.03
C LEU A 273 -0.16 13.38 -22.10
N ARG A 274 0.74 12.61 -22.73
CA ARG A 274 1.48 13.03 -23.92
C ARG A 274 1.17 12.10 -25.08
N VAL A 275 0.80 12.64 -26.25
CA VAL A 275 0.50 11.82 -27.43
C VAL A 275 1.46 12.18 -28.55
N VAL A 276 2.33 11.23 -28.89
CA VAL A 276 3.30 11.33 -29.99
C VAL A 276 2.64 10.80 -31.25
N ASP A 277 1.88 11.64 -31.95
CA ASP A 277 1.21 11.29 -33.20
C ASP A 277 1.68 12.09 -34.42
N ASP A 278 2.54 13.10 -34.22
CA ASP A 278 3.26 13.81 -35.26
C ASP A 278 4.74 14.09 -34.89
N ALA A 279 5.47 14.78 -35.78
CA ALA A 279 6.88 15.10 -35.58
C ALA A 279 7.13 16.29 -34.62
N VAL A 280 6.13 17.09 -34.30
CA VAL A 280 6.21 18.32 -33.50
C VAL A 280 5.92 18.01 -32.04
N GLU A 281 6.91 18.18 -31.16
CA GLU A 281 6.67 17.95 -29.72
C GLU A 281 5.96 19.14 -29.05
N ALA A 282 6.38 20.36 -29.39
CA ALA A 282 5.79 21.60 -28.89
C ALA A 282 5.79 22.63 -30.03
N ASP A 283 4.60 23.08 -30.41
CA ASP A 283 4.44 24.06 -31.49
C ASP A 283 4.58 25.49 -30.95
N PRO A 284 5.58 26.27 -31.39
CA PRO A 284 5.78 27.64 -30.92
C PRO A 284 4.67 28.60 -31.36
N ASP A 285 3.89 28.25 -32.39
CA ASP A 285 2.83 29.08 -32.95
C ASP A 285 1.44 28.68 -32.43
N SER A 286 1.31 27.52 -31.78
CA SER A 286 0.04 27.01 -31.26
C SER A 286 0.22 26.11 -30.05
N GLN A 287 -0.14 26.63 -28.87
CA GLN A 287 -0.16 25.83 -27.62
C GLN A 287 -1.09 24.59 -27.67
N TYR A 288 -1.95 24.49 -28.68
CA TYR A 288 -2.89 23.38 -28.88
C TYR A 288 -2.35 22.25 -29.76
N ASN A 289 -1.14 22.41 -30.30
CA ASN A 289 -0.49 21.45 -31.19
C ASN A 289 0.80 20.92 -30.57
N GLY A 290 1.06 19.63 -30.74
CA GLY A 290 2.16 18.89 -30.13
C GLY A 290 1.75 17.87 -29.08
N ASP A 291 2.74 17.33 -28.37
CA ASP A 291 2.60 16.13 -27.56
C ASP A 291 1.75 16.34 -26.30
N LEU A 292 1.77 17.52 -25.67
CA LEU A 292 1.08 17.74 -24.40
C LEU A 292 -0.45 17.78 -24.59
N TRP A 293 -1.16 16.85 -23.96
CA TRP A 293 -2.63 16.84 -23.91
C TRP A 293 -3.19 17.30 -22.56
N GLY A 294 -2.34 17.66 -21.59
CA GLY A 294 -2.71 18.20 -20.29
C GLY A 294 -2.93 17.13 -19.21
N LEU A 295 -3.65 17.51 -18.16
CA LEU A 295 -3.89 16.71 -16.95
C LEU A 295 -4.93 15.62 -17.21
N TYR A 296 -4.65 14.37 -16.85
CA TYR A 296 -5.61 13.27 -16.89
C TYR A 296 -5.59 12.50 -15.57
N LEU A 297 -6.66 11.74 -15.32
CA LEU A 297 -6.75 10.82 -14.19
C LEU A 297 -6.66 9.39 -14.70
N ALA A 298 -5.75 8.61 -14.15
CA ALA A 298 -5.71 7.17 -14.29
C ALA A 298 -6.59 6.59 -13.20
N PHE A 299 -7.56 5.73 -13.55
CA PHE A 299 -8.32 5.01 -12.55
C PHE A 299 -8.58 3.56 -12.94
N GLU A 300 -8.71 2.77 -11.89
CA GLU A 300 -8.83 1.33 -11.95
C GLU A 300 -10.03 0.86 -12.79
N ASP A 301 -9.88 -0.28 -13.47
CA ASP A 301 -11.00 -0.92 -14.19
C ASP A 301 -11.65 -1.98 -13.30
N PRO A 302 -12.98 -1.91 -13.05
CA PRO A 302 -13.66 -2.86 -12.20
C PRO A 302 -13.65 -4.24 -12.87
N GLY A 303 -13.00 -5.20 -12.21
CA GLY A 303 -12.79 -6.58 -12.65
C GLY A 303 -12.08 -7.39 -11.58
N GLY A 304 -11.56 -8.58 -11.90
CA GLY A 304 -10.89 -9.45 -10.92
C GLY A 304 -9.69 -8.77 -10.23
N ARG A 305 -8.87 -8.03 -11.01
CA ARG A 305 -7.72 -7.29 -10.46
C ARG A 305 -8.10 -6.16 -9.50
N PHE A 306 -9.31 -5.62 -9.62
CA PHE A 306 -9.86 -4.70 -8.64
C PHE A 306 -10.24 -5.41 -7.34
N LEU A 307 -10.64 -6.68 -7.40
CA LEU A 307 -10.82 -7.43 -6.17
C LEU A 307 -9.47 -7.70 -5.50
N ASP A 308 -8.47 -8.10 -6.30
CA ASP A 308 -7.11 -8.35 -5.81
C ASP A 308 -6.49 -7.11 -5.16
N GLU A 309 -6.57 -5.94 -5.81
CA GLU A 309 -6.01 -4.66 -5.29
C GLU A 309 -6.65 -4.24 -3.97
N HIS A 310 -7.94 -4.52 -3.78
CA HIS A 310 -8.70 -4.12 -2.59
C HIS A 310 -8.80 -5.23 -1.54
N GLY A 311 -8.07 -6.35 -1.71
CA GLY A 311 -8.11 -7.49 -0.79
C GLY A 311 -9.50 -8.14 -0.67
N LEU A 312 -10.36 -7.96 -1.67
CA LEU A 312 -11.70 -8.53 -1.69
C LEU A 312 -11.64 -10.00 -2.11
N PRO A 313 -12.46 -10.88 -1.51
CA PRO A 313 -12.51 -12.28 -1.92
C PRO A 313 -13.07 -12.44 -3.33
N ASP A 314 -12.88 -13.62 -3.92
CA ASP A 314 -13.43 -13.91 -5.23
C ASP A 314 -14.97 -13.85 -5.22
N GLY A 315 -15.56 -13.34 -6.31
CA GLY A 315 -16.98 -13.03 -6.33
C GLY A 315 -17.49 -12.55 -7.69
N ASN A 316 -18.80 -12.34 -7.81
CA ASN A 316 -19.36 -11.77 -9.03
C ASN A 316 -19.40 -10.24 -8.92
N LEU A 317 -18.74 -9.55 -9.85
CA LEU A 317 -18.73 -8.08 -9.93
C LEU A 317 -19.51 -7.62 -11.15
N PHE A 318 -20.46 -6.70 -10.96
CA PHE A 318 -21.28 -6.15 -12.02
C PHE A 318 -21.13 -4.64 -12.09
N ARG A 319 -20.94 -4.09 -13.30
CA ARG A 319 -21.10 -2.65 -13.53
C ARG A 319 -22.55 -2.37 -13.90
N MET A 320 -23.26 -1.59 -13.09
CA MET A 320 -24.67 -1.32 -13.30
C MET A 320 -24.89 -0.28 -14.41
N GLN A 321 -25.69 -0.65 -15.40
CA GLN A 321 -26.17 0.23 -16.46
C GLN A 321 -27.51 -0.29 -16.99
N GLY A 322 -28.47 0.61 -17.21
CA GLY A 322 -29.74 0.30 -17.86
C GLY A 322 -30.57 -0.77 -17.16
N GLY A 323 -30.41 -0.96 -15.85
CA GLY A 323 -31.22 -1.89 -15.06
C GLY A 323 -30.81 -3.36 -15.13
N THR A 324 -29.82 -3.74 -15.94
CA THR A 324 -29.43 -5.16 -16.12
C THR A 324 -28.04 -5.50 -15.64
N GLY A 325 -27.14 -4.52 -15.60
CA GLY A 325 -25.73 -4.68 -15.21
C GLY A 325 -24.89 -5.51 -16.20
N ASP A 326 -23.60 -5.21 -16.29
CA ASP A 326 -22.60 -5.94 -17.06
C ASP A 326 -21.71 -6.74 -16.12
N LEU A 327 -21.67 -8.07 -16.27
CA LEU A 327 -20.71 -8.92 -15.53
C LEU A 327 -19.28 -8.55 -15.92
N ARG A 328 -18.51 -8.08 -14.94
CA ARG A 328 -17.12 -7.62 -15.06
C ARG A 328 -16.12 -8.66 -14.60
N HIS A 329 -16.48 -9.40 -13.56
CA HIS A 329 -15.71 -10.52 -13.04
C HIS A 329 -16.68 -11.63 -12.65
N GLN A 330 -16.34 -12.86 -13.01
CA GLN A 330 -17.10 -14.05 -12.63
C GLN A 330 -16.29 -14.82 -11.60
N GLY A 331 -16.80 -14.91 -10.37
CA GLY A 331 -16.18 -15.72 -9.34
C GLY A 331 -16.29 -17.21 -9.64
N LEU A 332 -15.33 -17.98 -9.13
CA LEU A 332 -15.27 -19.42 -9.35
C LEU A 332 -16.55 -20.10 -8.84
N GLY A 333 -17.19 -20.90 -9.69
CA GLY A 333 -18.43 -21.62 -9.34
C GLY A 333 -19.70 -20.76 -9.32
N LEU A 334 -19.59 -19.43 -9.48
CA LEU A 334 -20.75 -18.54 -9.51
C LEU A 334 -21.41 -18.46 -10.89
N PRO A 335 -22.70 -18.05 -10.97
CA PRO A 335 -23.41 -17.95 -12.23
C PRO A 335 -22.79 -16.92 -13.20
N GLY A 336 -22.41 -17.35 -14.40
CA GLY A 336 -21.95 -16.45 -15.48
C GLY A 336 -23.08 -15.79 -16.29
N ASN A 337 -24.35 -16.16 -16.04
CA ASN A 337 -25.52 -15.72 -16.82
C ASN A 337 -26.33 -14.61 -16.14
N ARG A 338 -25.79 -14.02 -15.06
CA ARG A 338 -26.39 -12.94 -14.26
C ARG A 338 -27.70 -13.31 -13.55
N SER A 339 -27.97 -14.60 -13.30
CA SER A 339 -29.20 -15.02 -12.60
C SER A 339 -29.25 -14.52 -11.16
N ASP A 340 -28.11 -14.62 -10.47
CA ASP A 340 -27.87 -14.07 -9.14
C ASP A 340 -28.19 -12.57 -9.06
N LEU A 341 -27.65 -11.75 -9.97
CA LEU A 341 -27.98 -10.33 -10.03
C LEU A 341 -29.48 -10.11 -10.29
N ARG A 342 -30.06 -10.84 -11.26
CA ARG A 342 -31.50 -10.70 -11.57
C ARG A 342 -32.39 -11.02 -10.38
N ASP A 343 -32.03 -12.03 -9.59
CA ASP A 343 -32.76 -12.43 -8.40
C ASP A 343 -32.60 -11.39 -7.28
N PHE A 344 -31.38 -10.86 -7.11
CA PHE A 344 -31.08 -9.82 -6.12
C PHE A 344 -31.78 -8.48 -6.41
N ILE A 345 -31.85 -8.05 -7.68
CA ILE A 345 -32.49 -6.78 -8.07
C ILE A 345 -34.00 -6.89 -8.32
N SER A 346 -34.58 -8.09 -8.11
CA SER A 346 -35.97 -8.42 -8.40
C SER A 346 -36.94 -7.63 -7.55
N GLY A 347 -37.97 -7.06 -8.17
CA GLY A 347 -39.09 -6.43 -7.44
C GLY A 347 -40.03 -7.41 -6.73
N ARG A 348 -39.78 -8.73 -6.83
CA ARG A 348 -40.59 -9.78 -6.18
C ARG A 348 -39.89 -10.38 -4.97
N THR A 349 -38.59 -10.63 -5.09
CA THR A 349 -37.78 -11.44 -4.16
C THR A 349 -36.48 -10.77 -3.73
N GLY A 350 -36.11 -9.66 -4.37
CA GLY A 350 -34.84 -8.95 -4.16
C GLY A 350 -35.04 -7.61 -3.44
N TYR A 351 -34.03 -6.75 -3.48
CA TYR A 351 -34.05 -5.46 -2.77
C TYR A 351 -35.11 -4.49 -3.34
N ALA A 352 -35.45 -4.61 -4.63
CA ALA A 352 -36.37 -3.69 -5.30
C ALA A 352 -37.86 -3.94 -4.97
N LYS A 353 -38.16 -4.87 -4.06
CA LYS A 353 -39.52 -5.16 -3.60
C LYS A 353 -40.02 -4.03 -2.70
N ARG A 354 -41.20 -3.47 -3.00
CA ARG A 354 -41.74 -2.26 -2.35
C ARG A 354 -43.00 -2.47 -1.49
N ASN A 355 -43.66 -3.62 -1.59
CA ASN A 355 -44.93 -3.84 -0.86
C ASN A 355 -45.14 -5.32 -0.47
N PRO A 356 -44.85 -5.69 0.79
CA PRO A 356 -44.02 -4.91 1.73
C PRO A 356 -42.57 -4.83 1.23
N VAL A 357 -41.81 -3.84 1.70
CA VAL A 357 -40.33 -3.86 1.59
C VAL A 357 -39.80 -5.13 2.27
N GLN A 358 -38.59 -5.56 1.88
CA GLN A 358 -37.95 -6.72 2.51
C GLN A 358 -37.77 -6.50 4.02
N PRO A 359 -37.99 -7.53 4.86
CA PRO A 359 -37.84 -7.40 6.31
C PRO A 359 -36.36 -7.16 6.70
N VAL A 360 -36.13 -6.67 7.93
CA VAL A 360 -34.78 -6.37 8.46
C VAL A 360 -33.83 -7.56 8.32
N GLU A 361 -34.29 -8.78 8.64
CA GLU A 361 -33.47 -9.99 8.58
C GLU A 361 -33.00 -10.27 7.14
N TRP A 362 -33.85 -10.03 6.14
CA TRP A 362 -33.47 -10.22 4.75
C TRP A 362 -32.32 -9.27 4.37
N TRP A 363 -32.39 -8.01 4.79
CA TRP A 363 -31.32 -7.05 4.54
C TRP A 363 -30.01 -7.47 5.22
N ARG A 364 -30.05 -7.88 6.50
CA ARG A 364 -28.86 -8.32 7.23
C ARG A 364 -28.22 -9.58 6.64
N GLU A 365 -29.03 -10.49 6.09
CA GLU A 365 -28.57 -11.72 5.45
C GLU A 365 -28.01 -11.51 4.04
N ASN A 366 -28.54 -10.55 3.27
CA ASN A 366 -28.24 -10.42 1.84
C ASN A 366 -27.40 -9.20 1.48
N VAL A 367 -27.29 -8.20 2.37
CA VAL A 367 -26.60 -6.94 2.10
C VAL A 367 -25.59 -6.67 3.19
N ASP A 368 -24.41 -6.21 2.76
CA ASP A 368 -23.46 -5.58 3.66
C ASP A 368 -23.93 -4.16 3.99
N LEU A 369 -24.73 -4.07 5.06
CA LEU A 369 -25.37 -2.83 5.48
C LEU A 369 -24.36 -1.79 5.98
N GLU A 370 -23.29 -2.21 6.63
CA GLU A 370 -22.26 -1.30 7.15
C GLU A 370 -21.57 -0.55 6.01
N SER A 371 -21.11 -1.30 4.99
CA SER A 371 -20.59 -0.72 3.75
C SER A 371 -21.63 0.18 3.07
N TYR A 372 -22.91 -0.19 3.08
CA TYR A 372 -23.96 0.66 2.50
C TYR A 372 -24.15 1.99 3.24
N TYR A 373 -24.10 1.99 4.58
CA TYR A 373 -24.21 3.21 5.37
C TYR A 373 -23.08 4.18 5.05
N SER A 374 -21.84 3.68 4.99
CA SER A 374 -20.66 4.43 4.56
C SER A 374 -20.79 4.93 3.12
N TYR A 375 -21.22 4.05 2.20
CA TYR A 375 -21.45 4.40 0.81
C TYR A 375 -22.42 5.57 0.70
N ARG A 376 -23.54 5.49 1.43
CA ARG A 376 -24.55 6.54 1.41
C ARG A 376 -24.06 7.84 2.06
N ALA A 377 -23.27 7.77 3.14
CA ALA A 377 -22.66 8.95 3.74
C ALA A 377 -21.81 9.73 2.72
N VAL A 378 -20.90 9.04 2.02
CA VAL A 378 -20.04 9.69 1.02
C VAL A 378 -20.86 10.28 -0.12
N ILE A 379 -21.87 9.56 -0.62
CA ILE A 379 -22.78 10.04 -1.69
C ILE A 379 -23.44 11.37 -1.33
N GLU A 380 -23.92 11.52 -0.09
CA GLU A 380 -24.56 12.76 0.37
C GLU A 380 -23.53 13.88 0.55
N ALA A 381 -22.36 13.57 1.12
CA ALA A 381 -21.29 14.55 1.35
C ALA A 381 -20.77 15.18 0.05
N VAL A 382 -20.54 14.37 -0.99
CA VAL A 382 -20.05 14.87 -2.30
C VAL A 382 -21.19 15.26 -3.25
N ASN A 383 -22.44 15.02 -2.84
CA ASN A 383 -23.64 15.07 -3.66
C ASN A 383 -23.47 14.43 -5.04
N HIS A 384 -23.45 13.10 -5.10
CA HIS A 384 -23.47 12.40 -6.39
C HIS A 384 -24.86 12.50 -7.05
N SER A 385 -25.05 13.58 -7.80
CA SER A 385 -26.34 13.98 -8.36
C SER A 385 -26.83 13.10 -9.52
N ASP A 386 -26.00 12.17 -10.03
CA ASP A 386 -26.38 11.26 -11.12
C ASP A 386 -26.64 9.82 -10.66
N LEU A 387 -26.57 9.54 -9.35
CA LEU A 387 -26.86 8.22 -8.82
C LEU A 387 -28.34 7.85 -9.01
N ARG A 388 -28.58 6.73 -9.69
CA ARG A 388 -29.91 6.22 -10.04
C ARG A 388 -29.98 4.71 -9.74
N ASP A 389 -31.19 4.19 -9.54
CA ASP A 389 -31.42 2.75 -9.38
C ASP A 389 -30.79 1.99 -10.54
N LYS A 390 -29.85 1.10 -10.23
CA LYS A 390 -29.20 0.20 -11.20
C LYS A 390 -28.42 0.92 -12.32
N GLU A 391 -27.91 2.11 -12.04
CA GLU A 391 -26.96 2.85 -12.88
C GLU A 391 -25.89 3.51 -12.01
N ASN A 392 -24.73 3.84 -12.60
CA ASN A 392 -23.65 4.60 -11.94
C ASN A 392 -23.22 3.99 -10.59
N SER A 393 -23.12 2.66 -10.56
CA SER A 393 -22.59 1.91 -9.42
C SER A 393 -22.07 0.55 -9.85
N LEU A 394 -21.33 -0.10 -8.98
CA LEU A 394 -21.04 -1.53 -9.08
C LEU A 394 -21.87 -2.30 -8.05
N GLN A 395 -22.14 -3.57 -8.37
CA GLN A 395 -22.71 -4.54 -7.44
C GLN A 395 -21.73 -5.69 -7.33
N PHE A 396 -21.25 -5.94 -6.12
CA PHE A 396 -20.33 -7.02 -5.82
C PHE A 396 -21.04 -8.06 -4.96
N TYR A 397 -20.98 -9.32 -5.37
CA TYR A 397 -21.44 -10.45 -4.57
C TYR A 397 -20.22 -11.16 -3.98
N ASN A 398 -20.06 -11.06 -2.67
CA ASN A 398 -19.01 -11.71 -1.91
C ASN A 398 -19.39 -13.19 -1.69
N SER A 399 -18.59 -14.10 -2.25
CA SER A 399 -18.89 -15.54 -2.20
C SER A 399 -18.65 -16.18 -0.83
N GLU A 400 -17.84 -15.56 0.03
CA GLU A 400 -17.51 -16.06 1.37
C GLU A 400 -18.61 -15.71 2.38
N THR A 401 -19.14 -14.49 2.29
CA THR A 401 -20.18 -14.01 3.21
C THR A 401 -21.60 -14.23 2.68
N GLY A 402 -21.76 -14.42 1.36
CA GLY A 402 -23.06 -14.51 0.69
C GLY A 402 -23.80 -13.19 0.59
N LYS A 403 -23.12 -12.06 0.82
CA LYS A 403 -23.71 -10.71 0.84
C LYS A 403 -23.39 -9.91 -0.42
N TRP A 404 -24.28 -8.97 -0.72
CA TRP A 404 -24.11 -7.96 -1.76
C TRP A 404 -23.63 -6.63 -1.18
N THR A 405 -22.67 -6.04 -1.87
CA THR A 405 -22.11 -4.72 -1.56
C THR A 405 -22.27 -3.81 -2.77
N GLN A 406 -22.70 -2.57 -2.54
CA GLN A 406 -22.74 -1.55 -3.57
C GLN A 406 -21.46 -0.71 -3.51
N LEU A 407 -20.77 -0.59 -4.65
CA LEU A 407 -19.51 0.15 -4.76
C LEU A 407 -19.65 1.33 -5.74
N PRO A 408 -18.87 2.41 -5.60
CA PRO A 408 -19.01 3.60 -6.43
C PRO A 408 -18.50 3.39 -7.86
N TRP A 409 -19.17 4.03 -8.83
CA TRP A 409 -18.72 4.06 -10.22
C TRP A 409 -19.36 5.19 -11.01
N ASP A 410 -18.64 5.75 -11.98
CA ASP A 410 -19.12 6.81 -12.87
C ASP A 410 -19.54 8.09 -12.12
N LEU A 411 -18.58 8.65 -11.38
CA LEU A 411 -18.76 9.81 -10.51
C LEU A 411 -18.51 11.15 -11.23
N ASP A 412 -18.99 11.31 -12.47
CA ASP A 412 -18.68 12.49 -13.30
C ASP A 412 -19.61 13.71 -13.06
N LEU A 413 -20.53 13.59 -12.10
CA LEU A 413 -21.49 14.58 -11.65
C LEU A 413 -21.54 14.61 -10.11
N LEU A 414 -20.76 15.55 -9.56
CA LEU A 414 -20.53 15.77 -8.13
C LEU A 414 -20.51 17.28 -7.83
N TYR A 415 -20.68 17.62 -6.55
CA TYR A 415 -20.61 18.99 -6.04
C TYR A 415 -21.59 19.93 -6.75
N GLU A 416 -22.84 19.50 -6.95
CA GLU A 416 -23.90 20.40 -7.41
C GLU A 416 -24.72 20.87 -6.21
N GLU A 417 -25.04 22.15 -6.10
CA GLU A 417 -25.84 22.65 -4.95
C GLU A 417 -27.34 22.44 -5.16
N PHE A 418 -27.72 21.25 -5.61
CA PHE A 418 -29.11 20.82 -5.69
C PHE A 418 -29.22 19.30 -5.65
N ASP A 419 -30.30 18.81 -5.06
CA ASP A 419 -30.68 17.40 -5.14
C ASP A 419 -31.37 17.13 -6.48
N ARG A 420 -30.89 16.14 -7.23
CA ARG A 420 -31.44 15.79 -8.53
C ARG A 420 -32.54 14.74 -8.45
N TRP A 421 -32.42 13.75 -7.56
CA TRP A 421 -33.26 12.55 -7.54
C TRP A 421 -33.76 12.15 -6.14
N GLY A 422 -33.34 12.84 -5.08
CA GLY A 422 -33.77 12.57 -3.72
C GLY A 422 -35.15 13.13 -3.38
N PRO A 423 -35.53 13.13 -2.09
CA PRO A 423 -36.87 13.52 -1.63
C PRO A 423 -37.25 14.96 -2.00
N ASP A 424 -36.27 15.86 -2.02
CA ASP A 424 -36.39 17.26 -2.45
C ASP A 424 -35.87 17.46 -3.89
N GLY A 425 -35.65 16.35 -4.59
CA GLY A 425 -35.03 16.28 -5.90
C GLY A 425 -35.81 17.06 -6.97
N VAL A 426 -35.07 17.71 -7.87
CA VAL A 426 -35.67 18.43 -9.00
C VAL A 426 -36.26 17.51 -10.08
N GLN A 427 -36.02 16.19 -9.98
CA GLN A 427 -36.60 15.14 -10.84
C GLN A 427 -37.26 14.00 -10.02
N ASN A 428 -37.67 12.93 -10.70
CA ASN A 428 -38.49 11.87 -10.11
C ASN A 428 -37.72 10.96 -9.13
N ALA A 429 -38.07 11.05 -7.84
CA ALA A 429 -37.48 10.26 -6.77
C ALA A 429 -37.71 8.74 -6.83
N SER A 430 -38.61 8.25 -7.69
CA SER A 430 -38.80 6.80 -7.88
C SER A 430 -37.62 6.11 -8.58
N ILE A 431 -36.70 6.89 -9.15
CA ILE A 431 -35.52 6.43 -9.89
C ILE A 431 -34.26 6.49 -9.01
N LEU A 432 -34.34 6.97 -7.77
CA LEU A 432 -33.19 6.95 -6.85
C LEU A 432 -32.73 5.51 -6.58
N GLU A 433 -31.48 5.32 -6.20
CA GLU A 433 -30.93 4.07 -5.65
C GLU A 433 -31.90 3.44 -4.61
N GLN A 434 -32.04 2.10 -4.61
CA GLN A 434 -33.11 1.38 -3.90
C GLN A 434 -32.67 0.55 -2.68
N PHE A 435 -31.37 0.42 -2.39
CA PHE A 435 -30.91 -0.04 -1.08
C PHE A 435 -31.48 0.86 0.02
N ARG A 436 -31.79 2.13 -0.29
CA ARG A 436 -32.45 3.07 0.65
C ARG A 436 -33.74 2.54 1.24
N LEU A 437 -34.38 1.56 0.61
CA LEU A 437 -35.59 0.93 1.14
C LEU A 437 -35.30 0.20 2.47
N SER A 438 -34.05 -0.21 2.73
CA SER A 438 -33.65 -0.73 4.04
C SER A 438 -33.87 0.29 5.17
N LEU A 439 -33.72 1.59 4.86
CA LEU A 439 -33.88 2.71 5.79
C LEU A 439 -35.36 3.02 6.10
N GLU A 440 -36.32 2.32 5.50
CA GLU A 440 -37.73 2.38 5.94
C GLU A 440 -37.96 1.62 7.26
N HIS A 441 -36.98 0.82 7.72
CA HIS A 441 -36.99 0.18 9.03
C HIS A 441 -36.26 1.04 10.05
N ASP A 442 -36.91 1.36 11.17
CA ASP A 442 -36.35 2.22 12.21
C ASP A 442 -35.02 1.70 12.76
N GLU A 443 -34.88 0.37 12.92
CA GLU A 443 -33.66 -0.25 13.45
C GLU A 443 -32.44 -0.02 12.54
N ILE A 444 -32.63 -0.21 11.23
CA ILE A 444 -31.58 0.03 10.22
C ILE A 444 -31.31 1.53 10.08
N ASN A 445 -32.34 2.36 10.14
CA ASN A 445 -32.18 3.80 10.03
C ASN A 445 -31.41 4.39 11.22
N ILE A 446 -31.61 3.89 12.44
CA ILE A 446 -30.83 4.29 13.63
C ILE A 446 -29.33 3.96 13.44
N GLU A 447 -29.01 2.77 12.93
CA GLU A 447 -27.63 2.38 12.60
C GLU A 447 -27.03 3.30 11.53
N PHE A 448 -27.78 3.58 10.46
CA PHE A 448 -27.37 4.50 9.41
C PHE A 448 -27.08 5.90 9.95
N GLN A 449 -27.97 6.45 10.78
CA GLN A 449 -27.79 7.77 11.38
C GLN A 449 -26.58 7.82 12.32
N ALA A 450 -26.31 6.74 13.06
CA ALA A 450 -25.09 6.62 13.85
C ALA A 450 -23.83 6.65 12.97
N ARG A 451 -23.84 5.93 11.84
CA ARG A 451 -22.72 5.97 10.88
C ARG A 451 -22.55 7.34 10.23
N LEU A 452 -23.63 8.03 9.90
CA LEU A 452 -23.56 9.40 9.36
C LEU A 452 -22.92 10.38 10.35
N ARG A 453 -23.32 10.32 11.63
CA ARG A 453 -22.68 11.13 12.71
C ARG A 453 -21.20 10.83 12.80
N GLU A 454 -20.84 9.55 12.84
CA GLU A 454 -19.44 9.13 12.87
C GLU A 454 -18.64 9.67 11.67
N MET A 455 -19.17 9.57 10.45
CA MET A 455 -18.52 10.10 9.26
C MET A 455 -18.37 11.63 9.32
N GLN A 456 -19.33 12.35 9.88
CA GLN A 456 -19.22 13.79 10.04
C GLN A 456 -18.21 14.17 11.13
N ASP A 457 -18.15 13.43 12.24
CA ASP A 457 -17.22 13.68 13.34
C ASP A 457 -15.76 13.39 12.95
N LEU A 458 -15.52 12.36 12.11
CA LEU A 458 -14.18 11.81 11.86
C LEU A 458 -13.62 12.07 10.46
N LEU A 459 -14.46 12.35 9.46
CA LEU A 459 -14.01 12.52 8.08
C LEU A 459 -14.52 13.82 7.46
N PHE A 460 -15.84 14.03 7.41
CA PHE A 460 -16.48 15.19 6.78
C PHE A 460 -16.56 16.42 7.70
N ASN A 461 -15.43 16.77 8.30
CA ASN A 461 -15.23 17.97 9.13
C ASN A 461 -14.18 18.91 8.51
N SER A 462 -14.04 20.11 9.06
CA SER A 462 -13.12 21.14 8.56
C SER A 462 -11.63 20.87 8.86
N ASP A 463 -11.29 19.65 9.27
CA ASP A 463 -9.93 19.23 9.56
C ASP A 463 -9.54 18.09 8.60
N GLN A 464 -10.18 16.94 8.72
CA GLN A 464 -9.84 15.71 7.98
C GLN A 464 -10.23 15.78 6.49
N ALA A 465 -11.46 16.20 6.18
CA ALA A 465 -11.88 16.36 4.78
C ALA A 465 -11.11 17.49 4.10
N TRP A 466 -10.76 18.55 4.82
CA TRP A 466 -9.93 19.63 4.30
C TRP A 466 -8.52 19.17 3.97
N GLN A 467 -7.91 18.38 4.86
CA GLN A 467 -6.61 17.75 4.62
C GLN A 467 -6.63 16.88 3.35
N ALA A 468 -7.70 16.11 3.11
CA ALA A 468 -7.84 15.31 1.90
C ALA A 468 -7.90 16.15 0.62
N VAL A 469 -8.63 17.26 0.65
CA VAL A 469 -8.71 18.20 -0.48
C VAL A 469 -7.35 18.83 -0.74
N GLU A 470 -6.68 19.31 0.31
CA GLU A 470 -5.38 19.99 0.22
C GLU A 470 -4.27 19.06 -0.26
N GLU A 471 -4.24 17.82 0.25
CA GLU A 471 -3.29 16.80 -0.17
C GLU A 471 -3.36 16.59 -1.69
N TYR A 472 -4.56 16.32 -2.22
CA TYR A 472 -4.73 16.10 -3.66
C TYR A 472 -4.46 17.38 -4.46
N ALA A 473 -4.96 18.53 -4.01
CA ALA A 473 -4.77 19.81 -4.68
C ALA A 473 -3.28 20.14 -4.87
N ARG A 474 -2.44 19.87 -3.85
CA ARG A 474 -0.99 20.07 -3.91
C ARG A 474 -0.33 19.29 -5.06
N TYR A 475 -0.79 18.08 -5.37
CA TYR A 475 -0.24 17.27 -6.46
C TYR A 475 -0.58 17.84 -7.84
N VAL A 476 -1.80 18.35 -8.02
CA VAL A 476 -2.30 18.79 -9.34
C VAL A 476 -2.19 20.29 -9.58
N GLU A 477 -1.91 21.10 -8.56
CA GLU A 477 -1.88 22.56 -8.63
C GLU A 477 -1.04 23.10 -9.81
N PRO A 478 0.21 22.65 -10.03
CA PRO A 478 1.00 23.15 -11.16
C PRO A 478 0.33 22.87 -12.52
N PHE A 479 -0.33 21.72 -12.64
CA PHE A 479 -1.01 21.29 -13.84
C PHE A 479 -2.43 21.82 -14.00
N ALA A 480 -3.08 22.33 -12.95
CA ALA A 480 -4.40 22.96 -13.06
C ALA A 480 -4.35 24.20 -13.98
N ALA A 481 -3.29 25.00 -13.87
CA ALA A 481 -3.06 26.16 -14.73
C ALA A 481 -2.72 25.74 -16.18
N ILE A 482 -1.85 24.74 -16.35
CA ILE A 482 -1.48 24.18 -17.66
C ILE A 482 -2.72 23.62 -18.37
N ASP A 483 -3.56 22.87 -17.66
CA ASP A 483 -4.76 22.25 -18.23
C ASP A 483 -5.81 23.30 -18.65
N ARG A 484 -5.96 24.37 -17.85
CA ARG A 484 -6.78 25.52 -18.24
C ARG A 484 -6.29 26.15 -19.53
N ALA A 485 -5.00 26.47 -19.63
CA ALA A 485 -4.41 27.03 -20.83
C ALA A 485 -4.65 26.10 -22.03
N MET A 486 -4.44 24.79 -21.85
CA MET A 486 -4.62 23.81 -22.92
C MET A 486 -6.08 23.66 -23.38
N TRP A 487 -7.07 23.72 -22.47
CA TRP A 487 -8.45 23.27 -22.76
C TRP A 487 -9.57 24.30 -22.62
N ASP A 488 -9.41 25.43 -21.93
CA ASP A 488 -10.52 26.36 -21.71
C ASP A 488 -10.97 27.04 -23.02
N TYR A 489 -10.00 27.49 -23.83
CA TYR A 489 -10.24 28.13 -25.14
C TYR A 489 -9.81 27.29 -26.35
N ASN A 490 -9.50 26.01 -26.14
CA ASN A 490 -9.15 25.08 -27.21
C ASN A 490 -10.21 25.08 -28.35
N PRO A 491 -9.81 25.05 -29.63
CA PRO A 491 -10.74 24.94 -30.75
C PRO A 491 -11.68 23.75 -30.69
N ARG A 492 -11.26 22.64 -30.05
CA ARG A 492 -12.07 21.44 -29.81
C ARG A 492 -13.08 21.62 -28.68
N THR A 493 -12.86 22.57 -27.76
CA THR A 493 -13.80 22.86 -26.67
C THR A 493 -15.07 23.50 -27.22
N SER A 494 -16.20 22.85 -26.92
CA SER A 494 -17.51 23.27 -27.39
C SER A 494 -17.90 24.65 -26.84
N SER A 495 -18.68 25.40 -27.62
CA SER A 495 -19.00 26.80 -27.31
C SER A 495 -19.69 27.00 -25.96
N ILE A 496 -20.41 26.00 -25.45
CA ILE A 496 -21.10 26.08 -24.17
C ILE A 496 -20.20 25.82 -22.96
N HIS A 497 -19.01 25.22 -23.16
CA HIS A 497 -18.00 24.98 -22.12
C HIS A 497 -16.83 25.95 -22.17
N ARG A 498 -16.65 26.66 -23.28
CA ARG A 498 -15.54 27.61 -23.46
C ARG A 498 -15.60 28.76 -22.44
N GLY A 499 -14.51 29.05 -21.75
CA GLY A 499 -14.42 30.11 -20.75
C GLY A 499 -15.15 29.79 -19.45
N TYR A 500 -15.32 28.51 -19.11
CA TYR A 500 -15.97 28.09 -17.86
C TYR A 500 -14.98 27.71 -16.76
N PHE A 501 -13.69 27.53 -17.06
CA PHE A 501 -12.69 27.38 -16.00
C PHE A 501 -12.75 28.59 -15.07
N TYR A 502 -12.93 28.31 -13.78
CA TYR A 502 -12.99 29.29 -12.69
C TYR A 502 -14.00 30.44 -12.87
N ARG A 503 -15.00 30.25 -13.74
CA ARG A 503 -16.06 31.23 -13.93
C ARG A 503 -16.81 31.40 -12.61
N SER A 504 -16.92 32.65 -12.16
CA SER A 504 -17.63 33.03 -10.94
C SER A 504 -18.34 34.38 -11.14
N PRO A 505 -19.64 34.52 -10.81
CA PRO A 505 -20.57 33.44 -10.48
C PRO A 505 -20.89 32.59 -11.73
N ALA A 506 -21.01 31.27 -11.57
CA ALA A 506 -21.36 30.36 -12.65
C ALA A 506 -22.71 29.66 -12.40
N PRO A 507 -23.66 29.69 -13.36
CA PRO A 507 -24.94 29.02 -13.19
C PRO A 507 -24.82 27.50 -13.37
N TYR A 508 -25.49 26.72 -12.51
CA TYR A 508 -25.81 25.34 -12.83
C TYR A 508 -27.00 25.30 -13.79
N HIS A 509 -26.84 24.60 -14.91
CA HIS A 509 -27.92 24.45 -15.88
C HIS A 509 -28.73 23.19 -15.52
N GLY A 510 -29.75 23.32 -14.67
CA GLY A 510 -30.60 22.16 -14.35
C GLY A 510 -31.55 22.27 -13.16
N GLY A 511 -31.46 23.29 -12.30
CA GLY A 511 -32.32 23.38 -11.11
C GLY A 511 -33.77 23.79 -11.41
N ALA A 512 -34.76 23.06 -10.85
CA ALA A 512 -36.18 23.41 -10.91
C ALA A 512 -36.58 24.62 -10.01
N ASN A 513 -35.70 25.03 -9.09
CA ASN A 513 -35.92 26.15 -8.15
C ASN A 513 -35.44 27.52 -8.67
N GLY A 514 -35.05 27.61 -9.94
CA GLY A 514 -34.43 28.81 -10.53
C GLY A 514 -32.91 28.67 -10.67
N LEU A 515 -32.26 29.77 -11.04
CA LEU A 515 -30.80 29.82 -11.27
C LEU A 515 -30.05 29.73 -9.94
N VAL A 516 -29.62 28.53 -9.55
CA VAL A 516 -28.55 28.33 -8.55
C VAL A 516 -27.22 28.70 -9.22
N ARG A 517 -26.38 29.45 -8.50
CA ARG A 517 -25.10 29.94 -8.99
C ARG A 517 -24.01 29.54 -8.00
N ARG A 518 -22.99 28.86 -8.51
CA ARG A 518 -21.75 28.70 -7.75
C ARG A 518 -21.01 30.02 -7.68
N GLU A 519 -20.57 30.39 -6.49
CA GLU A 519 -19.65 31.48 -6.25
C GLU A 519 -18.32 30.91 -5.74
N LEU A 520 -17.22 31.48 -6.24
CA LEU A 520 -15.87 31.16 -5.78
C LEU A 520 -15.32 32.37 -5.04
N THR A 521 -14.53 32.12 -3.98
CA THR A 521 -13.79 33.15 -3.23
C THR A 521 -12.78 33.88 -4.11
N SER A 522 -12.18 33.18 -5.08
CA SER A 522 -11.33 33.71 -6.16
C SER A 522 -11.59 32.97 -7.49
N PRO A 523 -11.48 33.64 -8.65
CA PRO A 523 -11.68 33.02 -9.96
C PRO A 523 -10.43 32.27 -10.45
N ASP A 524 -9.92 31.34 -9.65
CA ASP A 524 -8.75 30.49 -9.89
C ASP A 524 -8.92 29.09 -9.27
N PHE A 525 -7.84 28.28 -9.31
CA PHE A 525 -7.85 26.92 -8.75
C PHE A 525 -8.02 26.92 -7.22
N GLU A 526 -7.36 27.83 -6.52
CA GLU A 526 -7.49 27.98 -5.06
C GLU A 526 -8.94 28.29 -4.65
N GLY A 527 -9.65 29.11 -5.44
CA GLY A 527 -11.08 29.34 -5.22
C GLY A 527 -11.94 28.09 -5.37
N MET A 528 -11.55 27.16 -6.26
CA MET A 528 -12.22 25.85 -6.40
C MET A 528 -11.89 24.91 -5.24
N VAL A 529 -10.63 24.87 -4.81
CA VAL A 529 -10.18 24.11 -3.63
C VAL A 529 -11.01 24.50 -2.41
N ASN A 530 -11.08 25.81 -2.12
CA ASN A 530 -11.87 26.33 -1.01
C ASN A 530 -13.37 26.01 -1.14
N TRP A 531 -13.92 26.10 -2.35
CA TRP A 531 -15.33 25.76 -2.55
C TRP A 531 -15.62 24.27 -2.30
N VAL A 532 -14.74 23.34 -2.71
CA VAL A 532 -14.91 21.91 -2.39
C VAL A 532 -14.81 21.67 -0.89
N LYS A 533 -13.81 22.28 -0.22
CA LYS A 533 -13.64 22.22 1.23
C LYS A 533 -14.89 22.68 1.98
N GLU A 534 -15.47 23.81 1.58
CA GLU A 534 -16.69 24.35 2.16
C GLU A 534 -17.91 23.49 1.83
N PHE A 535 -17.99 22.88 0.64
CA PHE A 535 -19.15 22.09 0.21
C PHE A 535 -19.40 20.84 1.09
N ILE A 536 -18.34 20.11 1.43
CA ILE A 536 -18.42 18.76 2.01
C ILE A 536 -18.54 18.72 3.54
N VAL A 537 -18.38 19.85 4.22
CA VAL A 537 -18.39 19.94 5.70
C VAL A 537 -19.68 20.60 6.21
N ASP A 538 -19.95 20.52 7.52
CA ASP A 538 -21.13 21.17 8.12
C ASP A 538 -21.16 22.68 7.82
N GLY A 539 -22.34 23.19 7.46
CA GLY A 539 -22.52 24.54 6.90
C GLY A 539 -22.36 24.65 5.38
N GLY A 540 -21.81 23.62 4.73
CA GLY A 540 -21.79 23.42 3.28
C GLY A 540 -22.97 22.60 2.78
N PHE A 541 -23.24 22.62 1.47
CA PHE A 541 -24.39 21.89 0.91
C PHE A 541 -24.37 20.39 1.24
N GLY A 542 -23.26 19.71 0.98
CA GLY A 542 -23.13 18.26 1.18
C GLY A 542 -23.04 17.87 2.66
N GLY A 543 -22.27 18.61 3.46
CA GLY A 543 -22.21 18.35 4.90
C GLY A 543 -23.52 18.67 5.62
N ASP A 544 -24.31 19.64 5.14
CA ASP A 544 -25.66 19.88 5.65
C ASP A 544 -26.61 18.72 5.33
N GLN A 545 -26.48 18.05 4.18
CA GLN A 545 -27.28 16.84 3.88
C GLN A 545 -27.02 15.75 4.93
N LEU A 546 -25.75 15.49 5.26
CA LEU A 546 -25.39 14.56 6.32
C LEU A 546 -26.04 14.94 7.65
N ARG A 547 -25.85 16.20 8.06
CA ARG A 547 -26.40 16.72 9.31
C ARG A 547 -27.91 16.55 9.38
N VAL A 548 -28.63 16.89 8.30
CA VAL A 548 -30.08 16.75 8.24
C VAL A 548 -30.52 15.30 8.40
N LEU A 549 -29.84 14.36 7.74
CA LEU A 549 -30.22 12.95 7.78
C LEU A 549 -30.01 12.30 9.14
N HIS A 550 -29.03 12.75 9.92
CA HIS A 550 -28.71 12.18 11.23
C HIS A 550 -29.16 12.99 12.44
N THR A 551 -29.72 14.19 12.23
CA THR A 551 -30.26 15.02 13.31
C THR A 551 -31.33 14.26 14.07
N ASP A 552 -31.04 13.95 15.33
CA ASP A 552 -31.91 13.20 16.22
C ASP A 552 -31.80 13.79 17.63
N ALA A 553 -32.92 14.23 18.18
CA ALA A 553 -32.99 14.87 19.49
C ALA A 553 -32.97 13.87 20.65
N ASP A 554 -33.09 12.57 20.36
CA ASP A 554 -33.14 11.49 21.34
C ASP A 554 -31.77 10.81 21.52
N ILE A 555 -30.69 11.27 20.88
CA ILE A 555 -29.35 10.67 21.07
C ILE A 555 -28.75 10.99 22.45
N PRO A 556 -27.85 10.15 22.97
CA PRO A 556 -27.07 10.51 24.15
C PRO A 556 -26.22 11.76 23.93
N ALA A 557 -25.98 12.50 25.02
CA ALA A 557 -25.11 13.67 24.97
C ALA A 557 -23.68 13.29 24.57
N THR A 558 -23.02 14.14 23.78
CA THR A 558 -21.62 13.95 23.40
C THR A 558 -20.74 13.91 24.65
N PRO A 559 -20.01 12.82 24.91
CA PRO A 559 -19.13 12.72 26.07
C PRO A 559 -17.89 13.62 25.90
N THR A 560 -17.25 13.97 27.01
CA THR A 560 -15.93 14.63 27.00
C THR A 560 -14.85 13.65 27.41
N ILE A 561 -13.66 13.76 26.82
CA ILE A 561 -12.48 12.95 27.14
C ILE A 561 -11.38 13.81 27.78
N THR A 562 -10.57 13.23 28.68
CA THR A 562 -9.39 13.87 29.29
C THR A 562 -8.27 12.85 29.46
N ALA A 563 -7.03 13.21 29.15
CA ALA A 563 -5.88 12.36 29.42
C ALA A 563 -5.61 12.27 30.92
N LEU A 564 -5.42 11.05 31.42
CA LEU A 564 -4.89 10.78 32.76
C LEU A 564 -3.37 10.60 32.75
N SER A 565 -2.79 10.33 31.57
CA SER A 565 -1.36 10.21 31.36
C SER A 565 -0.59 11.48 31.70
N PRO A 566 0.72 11.37 32.04
CA PRO A 566 1.62 12.50 32.10
C PRO A 566 1.60 13.31 30.78
N PRO A 567 1.88 14.63 30.83
CA PRO A 567 1.85 15.50 29.63
C PRO A 567 2.76 15.06 28.48
N GLU A 568 3.79 14.28 28.78
CA GLU A 568 4.71 13.69 27.82
C GLU A 568 4.17 12.43 27.11
N PHE A 569 3.04 11.86 27.54
CA PHE A 569 2.42 10.68 26.91
C PHE A 569 3.40 9.50 26.72
N PRO A 570 4.02 8.98 27.79
CA PRO A 570 4.91 7.83 27.65
C PRO A 570 4.09 6.62 27.17
N ILE A 571 4.54 5.97 26.10
CA ILE A 571 3.75 4.95 25.38
C ILE A 571 3.24 3.81 26.29
N ALA A 572 3.99 3.45 27.33
CA ALA A 572 3.64 2.41 28.29
C ALA A 572 2.51 2.77 29.28
N ASN A 573 2.12 4.04 29.40
CA ASN A 573 1.13 4.50 30.39
C ASN A 573 0.11 5.48 29.78
N LEU A 574 -0.52 5.07 28.69
CA LEU A 574 -1.54 5.85 28.00
C LEU A 574 -2.94 5.52 28.54
N SER A 575 -3.52 6.45 29.32
CA SER A 575 -4.85 6.29 29.91
C SER A 575 -5.70 7.55 29.77
N PHE A 576 -7.00 7.36 29.58
CA PHE A 576 -7.98 8.42 29.36
C PHE A 576 -9.19 8.24 30.27
N GLN A 577 -9.86 9.35 30.57
CA GLN A 577 -11.11 9.38 31.33
C GLN A 577 -12.22 10.06 30.52
N THR A 578 -13.45 9.58 30.66
CA THR A 578 -14.66 10.15 30.03
C THR A 578 -15.61 10.78 31.07
N SER A 579 -16.47 11.68 30.62
CA SER A 579 -17.60 12.17 31.42
C SER A 579 -18.63 11.08 31.71
N ALA A 580 -19.48 11.28 32.71
CA ALA A 580 -20.61 10.39 32.95
C ALA A 580 -21.58 10.36 31.76
N PHE A 581 -22.19 9.19 31.52
CA PHE A 581 -23.28 9.04 30.54
C PHE A 581 -24.47 9.93 30.91
N SER A 582 -25.04 10.60 29.91
CA SER A 582 -26.30 11.33 30.04
C SER A 582 -27.04 11.35 28.71
N ASP A 583 -28.36 11.25 28.77
CA ASP A 583 -29.23 11.30 27.60
C ASP A 583 -30.58 11.96 27.93
N PRO A 584 -31.41 12.25 26.91
CA PRO A 584 -32.76 12.78 27.10
C PRO A 584 -33.75 11.80 27.77
N GLN A 585 -33.48 10.49 27.73
CA GLN A 585 -34.37 9.43 28.22
C GLN A 585 -34.32 9.27 29.75
N GLY A 586 -33.23 9.71 30.39
CA GLY A 586 -33.07 9.75 31.84
C GLY A 586 -32.12 8.67 32.37
N ALA A 587 -32.08 8.48 33.68
CA ALA A 587 -31.12 7.54 34.28
C ALA A 587 -31.45 6.07 33.92
N GLY A 588 -30.40 5.27 33.67
CA GLY A 588 -30.50 3.81 33.49
C GLY A 588 -30.73 3.34 32.05
N SER A 589 -30.53 4.21 31.07
CA SER A 589 -30.62 3.92 29.64
C SER A 589 -29.27 3.61 28.98
N PHE A 590 -28.14 3.78 29.67
CA PHE A 590 -26.83 3.36 29.16
C PHE A 590 -26.87 1.90 28.68
N GLN A 591 -26.44 1.65 27.46
CA GLN A 591 -26.31 0.32 26.89
C GLN A 591 -24.85 -0.05 26.63
N ALA A 592 -24.09 0.85 26.01
CA ALA A 592 -22.71 0.57 25.64
C ALA A 592 -21.85 1.83 25.54
N MET A 593 -20.53 1.67 25.52
CA MET A 593 -19.58 2.69 25.14
C MET A 593 -18.48 2.12 24.25
N GLN A 594 -17.80 2.99 23.51
CA GLN A 594 -16.68 2.62 22.66
C GLN A 594 -15.60 3.69 22.72
N TRP A 595 -14.35 3.24 22.83
CA TRP A 595 -13.15 4.06 22.70
C TRP A 595 -12.45 3.74 21.38
N ARG A 596 -11.81 4.75 20.80
CA ARG A 596 -10.98 4.60 19.60
C ARG A 596 -9.71 5.43 19.68
N ILE A 597 -8.67 4.95 19.02
CA ILE A 597 -7.49 5.71 18.65
C ILE A 597 -7.39 5.73 17.12
N GLY A 598 -7.33 6.92 16.53
CA GLY A 598 -7.00 7.13 15.11
C GLY A 598 -5.62 7.76 14.98
N GLU A 599 -4.83 7.31 14.01
CA GLU A 599 -3.59 7.98 13.63
C GLU A 599 -3.91 9.18 12.73
N VAL A 600 -3.15 10.26 12.89
CA VAL A 600 -3.28 11.47 12.07
C VAL A 600 -1.91 11.95 11.62
N THR A 601 -1.80 12.42 10.38
CA THR A 601 -0.60 13.14 9.96
C THR A 601 -0.60 14.53 10.58
N ASP A 602 0.36 14.79 11.47
CA ASP A 602 0.64 16.09 12.06
C ASP A 602 2.05 16.56 11.63
N PRO A 603 2.19 17.69 10.92
CA PRO A 603 3.49 18.25 10.53
C PRO A 603 4.44 18.56 11.70
N ASN A 604 3.96 18.57 12.93
CA ASN A 604 4.75 18.77 14.14
C ASN A 604 5.19 17.44 14.81
N ALA A 605 4.72 16.29 14.31
CA ALA A 605 5.11 14.99 14.82
C ALA A 605 6.55 14.65 14.40
N PRO A 606 7.38 14.06 15.28
CA PRO A 606 8.72 13.60 14.93
C PRO A 606 8.79 12.67 13.72
N SER A 607 7.78 11.83 13.49
CA SER A 607 7.72 10.90 12.35
C SER A 607 7.17 11.51 11.06
N TYR A 608 6.87 12.82 11.03
CA TYR A 608 6.31 13.46 9.85
C TYR A 608 7.26 13.40 8.64
N ASP A 609 6.83 12.69 7.61
CA ASP A 609 7.45 12.68 6.29
C ASP A 609 6.43 13.14 5.22
N PRO A 610 6.65 14.27 4.52
CA PRO A 610 5.75 14.75 3.49
C PRO A 610 5.73 13.89 2.21
N SER A 611 6.62 12.90 2.10
CA SER A 611 6.74 11.97 0.97
C SER A 611 5.95 10.67 1.15
N VAL A 612 5.36 10.43 2.33
CA VAL A 612 4.50 9.27 2.58
C VAL A 612 3.01 9.63 2.59
N PRO A 613 2.11 8.65 2.36
CA PRO A 613 0.67 8.85 2.45
C PRO A 613 0.18 9.48 3.76
N VAL A 614 -0.84 10.33 3.66
CA VAL A 614 -1.46 10.96 4.83
C VAL A 614 -2.31 9.94 5.59
N HIS A 615 -2.18 9.93 6.91
CA HIS A 615 -3.03 9.20 7.84
C HIS A 615 -4.24 10.05 8.25
N TYR A 616 -5.42 9.43 8.19
CA TYR A 616 -6.70 10.06 8.49
C TYR A 616 -7.33 9.44 9.73
N GLU A 617 -7.84 10.30 10.62
CA GLU A 617 -8.40 9.91 11.92
C GLU A 617 -9.51 8.87 11.80
N VAL A 618 -10.29 8.89 10.70
CA VAL A 618 -11.37 7.94 10.43
C VAL A 618 -10.89 6.49 10.40
N THR A 619 -9.64 6.24 10.03
CA THR A 619 -8.99 4.93 10.09
C THR A 619 -8.46 4.70 11.50
N SER A 620 -9.10 3.82 12.26
CA SER A 620 -8.66 3.48 13.61
C SER A 620 -7.45 2.55 13.58
N VAL A 621 -6.45 2.84 14.43
CA VAL A 621 -5.35 1.91 14.74
C VAL A 621 -5.69 1.02 15.94
N TRP A 622 -6.63 1.46 16.78
CA TRP A 622 -7.11 0.70 17.93
C TRP A 622 -8.57 1.06 18.26
N GLU A 623 -9.34 0.06 18.66
CA GLU A 623 -10.68 0.24 19.20
C GLU A 623 -10.93 -0.72 20.38
N SER A 624 -11.72 -0.28 21.36
CA SER A 624 -12.10 -1.14 22.50
C SER A 624 -13.14 -2.22 22.13
N GLY A 625 -13.72 -2.14 20.94
CA GLY A 625 -15.03 -2.74 20.66
C GLY A 625 -16.15 -2.11 21.52
N SER A 626 -17.34 -2.70 21.46
CA SER A 626 -18.48 -2.29 22.30
C SER A 626 -18.29 -2.79 23.73
N LEU A 627 -18.30 -1.87 24.70
CA LEU A 627 -18.24 -2.17 26.12
C LEU A 627 -19.63 -1.98 26.74
N ASP A 628 -20.27 -3.07 27.14
CA ASP A 628 -21.64 -3.08 27.69
C ASP A 628 -21.70 -2.63 29.16
N ALA A 629 -20.54 -2.36 29.76
CA ALA A 629 -20.42 -1.82 31.11
C ALA A 629 -19.80 -0.42 31.03
N PHE A 630 -20.35 0.50 31.81
CA PHE A 630 -19.76 1.83 31.94
C PHE A 630 -18.47 1.74 32.75
N ASP A 631 -17.35 2.07 32.11
CA ASP A 631 -16.06 2.34 32.73
C ASP A 631 -15.66 3.77 32.34
N ASP A 632 -15.47 4.64 33.33
CA ASP A 632 -15.09 6.02 33.04
C ASP A 632 -13.64 6.13 32.61
N THR A 633 -12.85 5.05 32.68
CA THR A 633 -11.43 5.03 32.34
C THR A 633 -11.07 3.97 31.30
N ILE A 634 -10.03 4.22 30.53
CA ILE A 634 -9.43 3.24 29.63
C ILE A 634 -7.91 3.38 29.65
N THR A 635 -7.20 2.26 29.52
CA THR A 635 -5.76 2.22 29.25
C THR A 635 -5.55 1.62 27.86
N ILE A 636 -4.74 2.27 27.05
CA ILE A 636 -4.46 1.87 25.68
C ILE A 636 -3.30 0.90 25.67
N ASP A 637 -3.43 -0.15 24.88
CA ASP A 637 -2.35 -1.09 24.62
C ASP A 637 -1.22 -0.38 23.84
N PRO A 638 -0.01 -0.28 24.41
CA PRO A 638 1.13 0.37 23.75
C PRO A 638 1.51 -0.28 22.41
N SER A 639 1.22 -1.57 22.21
CA SER A 639 1.54 -2.29 20.97
C SER A 639 0.75 -1.80 19.75
N ALA A 640 -0.35 -1.08 19.97
CA ALA A 640 -1.18 -0.53 18.90
C ALA A 640 -0.63 0.81 18.36
N LEU A 641 0.43 1.35 18.94
CA LEU A 641 0.94 2.69 18.67
C LEU A 641 2.44 2.67 18.38
N GLN A 642 2.92 3.72 17.73
CA GLN A 642 4.33 3.95 17.47
C GLN A 642 4.78 5.28 18.09
N VAL A 643 5.99 5.31 18.62
CA VAL A 643 6.58 6.53 19.19
C VAL A 643 6.80 7.57 18.09
N GLY A 644 6.56 8.85 18.40
CA GLY A 644 6.79 9.95 17.47
C GLY A 644 5.69 10.16 16.43
N HIS A 645 4.73 9.25 16.32
CA HIS A 645 3.52 9.41 15.51
C HIS A 645 2.42 10.16 16.27
N ALA A 646 1.55 10.87 15.55
CA ALA A 646 0.44 11.61 16.15
C ALA A 646 -0.86 10.81 16.12
N TYR A 647 -1.56 10.79 17.25
CA TYR A 647 -2.80 10.04 17.42
C TYR A 647 -3.88 10.89 18.09
N ARG A 648 -5.14 10.47 17.91
CA ARG A 648 -6.31 11.07 18.57
C ARG A 648 -7.14 10.01 19.27
N ALA A 649 -7.39 10.24 20.56
CA ALA A 649 -8.31 9.43 21.35
C ALA A 649 -9.72 10.03 21.37
N ARG A 650 -10.73 9.18 21.18
CA ARG A 650 -12.15 9.56 21.30
C ARG A 650 -12.98 8.48 21.99
N VAL A 651 -14.12 8.91 22.51
CA VAL A 651 -15.14 8.04 23.13
C VAL A 651 -16.54 8.41 22.64
N ARG A 652 -17.41 7.41 22.47
CA ARG A 652 -18.85 7.59 22.25
C ARG A 652 -19.65 6.63 23.13
N MET A 653 -20.94 6.92 23.32
CA MET A 653 -21.82 6.11 24.16
C MET A 653 -23.16 5.83 23.46
N GLN A 654 -23.75 4.69 23.79
CA GLN A 654 -25.01 4.20 23.25
C GLN A 654 -26.07 4.10 24.36
N ASP A 655 -27.29 4.52 24.06
CA ASP A 655 -28.46 4.21 24.89
C ASP A 655 -29.09 2.87 24.52
N ASN A 656 -30.04 2.41 25.33
CA ASN A 656 -30.80 1.18 25.16
C ASN A 656 -31.83 1.20 24.02
N THR A 657 -31.89 2.30 23.25
CA THR A 657 -32.64 2.41 22.00
C THR A 657 -31.76 2.12 20.79
N GLY A 658 -30.46 1.89 20.99
CA GLY A 658 -29.48 1.64 19.95
C GLY A 658 -28.83 2.92 19.39
N ARG A 659 -29.17 4.10 19.92
CA ARG A 659 -28.62 5.38 19.43
C ARG A 659 -27.25 5.64 20.01
N TRP A 660 -26.27 5.81 19.12
CA TRP A 660 -24.95 6.34 19.48
C TRP A 660 -24.95 7.86 19.53
N SER A 661 -24.27 8.42 20.53
CA SER A 661 -23.87 9.84 20.58
C SER A 661 -22.94 10.19 19.42
N HIS A 662 -22.62 11.48 19.28
CA HIS A 662 -21.40 11.89 18.58
C HIS A 662 -20.15 11.32 19.28
N TRP A 663 -19.06 11.18 18.55
CA TRP A 663 -17.75 11.03 19.17
C TRP A 663 -17.38 12.30 19.93
N SER A 664 -16.68 12.14 21.06
CA SER A 664 -16.11 13.27 21.80
C SER A 664 -15.20 14.12 20.91
N GLU A 665 -14.96 15.38 21.29
CA GLU A 665 -13.78 16.10 20.81
C GLU A 665 -12.50 15.27 21.08
N PRO A 666 -11.48 15.34 20.21
CA PRO A 666 -10.31 14.48 20.35
C PRO A 666 -9.36 14.98 21.44
N VAL A 667 -8.70 14.04 22.11
CA VAL A 667 -7.40 14.32 22.75
C VAL A 667 -6.31 13.89 21.77
N GLN A 668 -5.61 14.86 21.18
CA GLN A 668 -4.46 14.61 20.32
C GLN A 668 -3.18 14.48 21.16
N PHE A 669 -2.35 13.48 20.87
CA PHE A 669 -1.11 13.20 21.58
C PHE A 669 -0.08 12.55 20.65
N ILE A 670 1.19 12.60 21.07
CA ILE A 670 2.33 11.93 20.41
C ILE A 670 2.99 11.06 21.48
N PRO A 671 2.95 9.71 21.35
CA PRO A 671 3.61 8.83 22.30
C PRO A 671 5.11 9.10 22.33
N THR A 672 5.68 9.19 23.51
CA THR A 672 7.14 9.29 23.70
C THR A 672 7.72 7.98 24.18
N PRO A 673 9.05 7.76 24.00
CA PRO A 673 9.74 6.70 24.70
C PRO A 673 9.50 6.85 26.21
N GLY A 674 9.27 5.72 26.88
CA GLY A 674 9.11 5.66 28.32
C GLY A 674 9.88 4.46 28.88
N SER A 675 10.23 4.53 30.16
CA SER A 675 10.76 3.36 30.86
C SER A 675 9.65 2.31 30.95
N SER A 676 9.97 1.10 30.50
CA SER A 676 9.14 -0.10 30.60
C SER A 676 9.95 -1.25 31.18
N ASP A 677 9.27 -2.29 31.66
CA ASP A 677 9.95 -3.49 32.15
C ASP A 677 10.83 -4.15 31.05
N ILE A 678 10.42 -4.06 29.79
CA ILE A 678 11.22 -4.51 28.63
C ILE A 678 12.56 -3.75 28.57
N THR A 679 12.51 -2.41 28.51
CA THR A 679 13.74 -1.60 28.43
C THR A 679 14.64 -1.77 29.65
N ASN A 680 14.04 -1.95 30.83
CA ASN A 680 14.78 -2.08 32.08
C ASN A 680 15.41 -3.47 32.25
N PHE A 681 14.74 -4.56 31.83
CA PHE A 681 15.07 -5.92 32.27
C PHE A 681 15.25 -6.97 31.16
N LEU A 682 14.92 -6.70 29.89
CA LEU A 682 15.17 -7.64 28.80
C LEU A 682 16.57 -7.41 28.20
N ARG A 683 17.38 -8.46 28.04
CA ARG A 683 18.75 -8.38 27.49
C ARG A 683 19.02 -9.52 26.52
N ILE A 684 19.92 -9.29 25.56
CA ILE A 684 20.49 -10.35 24.72
C ILE A 684 21.64 -11.01 25.50
N SER A 685 21.59 -12.34 25.67
CA SER A 685 22.59 -13.09 26.44
C SER A 685 23.50 -13.96 25.57
N GLU A 686 23.06 -14.40 24.40
CA GLU A 686 23.83 -15.29 23.52
C GLU A 686 23.45 -15.09 22.04
N VAL A 687 24.43 -15.18 21.14
CA VAL A 687 24.24 -15.09 19.69
C VAL A 687 25.05 -16.19 19.01
N HIS A 688 24.41 -17.04 18.20
CA HIS A 688 25.11 -18.02 17.37
C HIS A 688 24.92 -17.66 15.90
N TYR A 689 25.81 -16.81 15.38
CA TYR A 689 25.72 -16.21 14.04
C TYR A 689 26.40 -17.02 12.93
N HIS A 690 27.18 -18.05 13.27
CA HIS A 690 27.76 -18.98 12.32
C HIS A 690 27.99 -20.34 13.00
N PRO A 691 26.94 -21.19 13.04
CA PRO A 691 27.01 -22.50 13.66
C PRO A 691 27.96 -23.46 12.94
N ALA A 692 28.35 -24.54 13.62
CA ALA A 692 29.10 -25.62 12.98
C ALA A 692 28.30 -26.30 11.86
N ASP A 693 29.03 -26.81 10.87
CA ASP A 693 28.50 -27.59 9.75
C ASP A 693 27.49 -28.66 10.21
N PRO A 694 26.40 -28.89 9.45
CA PRO A 694 25.44 -29.94 9.74
C PRO A 694 26.10 -31.33 9.86
N SER A 695 25.74 -32.07 10.90
CA SER A 695 26.12 -33.46 11.10
C SER A 695 25.49 -34.37 10.03
N ALA A 696 25.99 -35.59 9.90
CA ALA A 696 25.46 -36.55 8.93
C ALA A 696 23.97 -36.89 9.17
N ASP A 697 23.51 -36.87 10.43
CA ASP A 697 22.12 -37.12 10.79
C ASP A 697 21.22 -35.92 10.48
N GLU A 698 21.72 -34.69 10.68
CA GLU A 698 21.03 -33.45 10.30
C GLU A 698 20.86 -33.34 8.78
N ILE A 699 21.92 -33.64 8.01
CA ILE A 699 21.87 -33.71 6.54
C ILE A 699 20.85 -34.76 6.09
N ALA A 700 20.81 -35.92 6.76
CA ALA A 700 19.83 -36.96 6.46
C ALA A 700 18.39 -36.55 6.80
N ALA A 701 18.20 -35.67 7.79
CA ALA A 701 16.91 -35.07 8.15
C ALA A 701 16.48 -33.92 7.23
N GLY A 702 17.38 -33.44 6.36
CA GLY A 702 17.12 -32.42 5.35
C GLY A 702 17.74 -31.05 5.65
N PHE A 703 18.43 -30.90 6.77
CA PHE A 703 19.10 -29.66 7.16
C PHE A 703 20.52 -29.67 6.60
N THR A 704 20.78 -28.85 5.59
CA THR A 704 22.02 -28.92 4.80
C THR A 704 22.83 -27.63 4.84
N ASN A 705 22.33 -26.59 5.51
CA ASN A 705 23.04 -25.34 5.75
C ASN A 705 23.25 -25.12 7.26
N SER A 706 24.44 -24.66 7.67
CA SER A 706 24.76 -24.30 9.06
C SER A 706 23.90 -23.16 9.58
N ASP A 707 23.53 -22.23 8.70
CA ASP A 707 22.74 -21.03 9.06
C ASP A 707 21.35 -21.43 9.62
N GLU A 708 20.84 -22.61 9.26
CA GLU A 708 19.56 -23.13 9.78
C GLU A 708 19.58 -23.32 11.32
N PHE A 709 20.75 -23.32 11.94
CA PHE A 709 20.93 -23.52 13.38
C PHE A 709 21.26 -22.23 14.15
N GLU A 710 21.20 -21.08 13.49
CA GLU A 710 21.44 -19.78 14.13
C GLU A 710 20.36 -19.46 15.17
N PHE A 711 20.76 -18.77 16.24
CA PHE A 711 19.83 -18.26 17.25
C PHE A 711 20.32 -16.98 17.95
N ILE A 712 19.37 -16.26 18.54
CA ILE A 712 19.59 -15.13 19.46
C ILE A 712 18.83 -15.43 20.75
N GLU A 713 19.53 -15.45 21.88
CA GLU A 713 18.95 -15.68 23.20
C GLU A 713 18.66 -14.36 23.92
N LEU A 714 17.50 -14.29 24.57
CA LEU A 714 17.13 -13.22 25.48
C LEU A 714 16.90 -13.74 26.90
N ILE A 715 17.22 -12.89 27.88
CA ILE A 715 17.05 -13.16 29.31
C ILE A 715 16.30 -12.01 30.00
N ASN A 716 15.46 -12.36 30.97
CA ASN A 716 14.92 -11.42 31.94
C ASN A 716 15.85 -11.30 33.15
N ILE A 717 16.51 -10.15 33.31
CA ILE A 717 17.40 -9.87 34.45
C ILE A 717 16.67 -9.28 35.67
N GLY A 718 15.37 -9.04 35.56
CA GLY A 718 14.52 -8.47 36.60
C GLY A 718 14.08 -9.51 37.64
N SER A 719 13.38 -9.01 38.68
CA SER A 719 12.82 -9.85 39.75
C SER A 719 11.35 -10.22 39.56
N GLU A 720 10.71 -9.70 38.51
CA GLU A 720 9.31 -9.95 38.17
C GLU A 720 9.20 -10.52 36.75
N THR A 721 8.10 -11.19 36.44
CA THR A 721 7.80 -11.64 35.08
C THR A 721 7.57 -10.44 34.17
N ILE A 722 8.20 -10.43 32.99
CA ILE A 722 8.01 -9.40 31.96
C ILE A 722 7.10 -9.93 30.85
N GLU A 723 6.19 -9.06 30.37
CA GLU A 723 5.40 -9.28 29.16
C GLU A 723 6.22 -8.82 27.95
N LEU A 724 6.38 -9.70 26.96
CA LEU A 724 7.26 -9.45 25.83
C LEU A 724 6.55 -8.86 24.62
N ALA A 725 5.21 -8.72 24.61
CA ALA A 725 4.45 -8.32 23.42
C ALA A 725 4.92 -6.98 22.79
N GLY A 726 5.53 -6.09 23.57
CA GLY A 726 6.11 -4.84 23.08
C GLY A 726 7.57 -4.92 22.60
N ALA A 727 8.24 -6.07 22.71
CA ALA A 727 9.63 -6.25 22.31
C ALA A 727 9.73 -6.69 20.85
N SER A 728 10.84 -6.35 20.20
CA SER A 728 11.16 -6.86 18.85
C SER A 728 12.67 -6.90 18.59
N LEU A 729 13.10 -7.86 17.78
CA LEU A 729 14.36 -7.75 17.05
C LEU A 729 14.08 -6.98 15.75
N ALA A 730 14.90 -5.97 15.46
CA ALA A 730 14.65 -5.05 14.35
C ALA A 730 15.82 -5.03 13.36
N ILE A 731 15.47 -4.98 12.07
CA ILE A 731 16.40 -4.61 11.00
C ILE A 731 16.58 -3.10 11.02
N VAL A 732 17.82 -2.63 10.91
CA VAL A 732 18.16 -1.19 10.84
C VAL A 732 18.99 -0.88 9.60
N ASP A 733 18.79 0.31 9.02
CA ASP A 733 19.68 0.82 7.98
C ASP A 733 20.97 1.36 8.62
N ASN A 734 22.09 0.81 8.17
CA ASN A 734 23.42 1.26 8.54
C ASN A 734 24.22 1.58 7.27
N ASP A 735 24.29 2.88 6.95
CA ASP A 735 24.95 3.43 5.75
C ASP A 735 24.43 2.80 4.43
N GLY A 736 23.12 2.57 4.34
CA GLY A 736 22.46 2.00 3.16
C GLY A 736 22.51 0.48 3.10
N ASN A 737 22.89 -0.21 4.18
CA ASN A 737 22.78 -1.66 4.31
C ASN A 737 21.80 -2.01 5.43
N GLU A 738 20.83 -2.87 5.12
CA GLU A 738 19.93 -3.45 6.11
C GLU A 738 20.68 -4.51 6.93
N GLU A 739 20.73 -4.32 8.24
CA GLU A 739 21.42 -5.20 9.19
C GLU A 739 20.49 -5.65 10.32
N GLY A 740 20.62 -6.90 10.73
CA GLY A 740 19.87 -7.55 11.79
C GLY A 740 18.80 -8.52 11.28
N VAL A 741 17.96 -8.97 12.21
CA VAL A 741 16.82 -9.86 11.93
C VAL A 741 15.53 -9.23 12.42
N SER A 742 14.41 -9.58 11.81
CA SER A 742 13.08 -9.07 12.15
C SER A 742 12.26 -10.14 12.86
N PHE A 743 11.87 -9.85 14.10
CA PHE A 743 10.98 -10.69 14.91
C PHE A 743 10.16 -9.85 15.90
N THR A 744 8.85 -10.08 15.97
CA THR A 744 7.95 -9.45 16.95
C THR A 744 7.51 -10.45 18.01
N PHE A 745 7.56 -10.04 19.27
CA PHE A 745 7.15 -10.88 20.39
C PHE A 745 5.63 -10.83 20.67
N ALA A 746 4.88 -9.98 19.95
CA ALA A 746 3.42 -9.91 20.05
C ALA A 746 2.75 -11.26 19.72
N ASP A 747 3.28 -11.96 18.71
CA ASP A 747 2.78 -13.25 18.23
C ASP A 747 3.70 -14.44 18.62
N ALA A 748 4.61 -14.24 19.57
CA ALA A 748 5.56 -15.27 19.99
C ALA A 748 4.87 -16.43 20.71
N ILE A 749 5.43 -17.63 20.53
CA ILE A 749 5.04 -18.84 21.29
C ILE A 749 5.27 -18.62 22.80
N THR A 750 6.38 -17.96 23.14
CA THR A 750 6.70 -17.50 24.51
C THR A 750 6.58 -15.98 24.56
N ASN A 751 5.50 -15.48 25.17
CA ASN A 751 5.20 -14.05 25.27
C ASN A 751 5.42 -13.46 26.66
N THR A 752 5.84 -14.26 27.64
CA THR A 752 6.24 -13.83 28.99
C THR A 752 7.54 -14.47 29.40
N LEU A 753 8.36 -13.77 30.19
CA LEU A 753 9.61 -14.31 30.71
C LEU A 753 9.72 -14.07 32.22
N GLY A 754 9.77 -15.14 33.01
CA GLY A 754 9.96 -15.07 34.45
C GLY A 754 11.37 -14.61 34.85
N PRO A 755 11.61 -14.29 36.14
CA PRO A 755 12.93 -13.86 36.62
C PRO A 755 14.03 -14.86 36.30
N GLY A 756 15.06 -14.43 35.55
CA GLY A 756 16.18 -15.28 35.13
C GLY A 756 15.85 -16.32 34.05
N GLU A 757 14.61 -16.39 33.57
CA GLU A 757 14.24 -17.26 32.45
C GLU A 757 14.82 -16.73 31.13
N ARG A 758 15.01 -17.64 30.18
CA ARG A 758 15.58 -17.40 28.85
C ARG A 758 14.64 -17.91 27.77
N THR A 759 14.67 -17.24 26.62
CA THR A 759 14.02 -17.72 25.41
C THR A 759 14.91 -17.42 24.21
N VAL A 760 14.83 -18.25 23.18
CA VAL A 760 15.57 -18.04 21.93
C VAL A 760 14.63 -17.67 20.78
N VAL A 761 15.09 -16.79 19.91
CA VAL A 761 14.55 -16.63 18.55
C VAL A 761 15.52 -17.37 17.63
N VAL A 762 15.04 -18.05 16.59
CA VAL A 762 15.85 -18.97 15.75
C VAL A 762 15.61 -18.73 14.26
N GLU A 763 16.55 -19.12 13.39
CA GLU A 763 16.36 -19.08 11.92
C GLU A 763 15.33 -20.15 11.50
N ASN A 764 15.56 -21.41 11.90
CA ASN A 764 14.71 -22.55 11.57
C ASN A 764 14.37 -23.36 12.82
N MET A 765 13.09 -23.37 13.20
CA MET A 765 12.59 -24.04 14.40
C MET A 765 12.86 -25.55 14.36
N ASP A 766 12.61 -26.20 13.21
CA ASP A 766 12.74 -27.65 13.08
C ASP A 766 14.21 -28.09 13.15
N ALA A 767 15.12 -27.33 12.52
CA ALA A 767 16.56 -27.57 12.59
C ALA A 767 17.09 -27.35 14.01
N PHE A 768 16.72 -26.23 14.65
CA PHE A 768 17.10 -25.93 16.03
C PHE A 768 16.62 -27.02 17.00
N VAL A 769 15.36 -27.44 16.90
CA VAL A 769 14.78 -28.52 17.70
C VAL A 769 15.52 -29.85 17.46
N PHE A 770 15.94 -30.13 16.24
CA PHE A 770 16.68 -31.35 15.92
C PHE A 770 18.05 -31.38 16.64
N ARG A 771 18.76 -30.24 16.64
CA ARG A 771 20.10 -30.12 17.25
C ARG A 771 20.06 -30.03 18.77
N TYR A 772 19.16 -29.22 19.33
CA TYR A 772 19.14 -28.88 20.77
C TYR A 772 18.04 -29.58 21.57
N GLY A 773 17.13 -30.30 20.90
CA GLY A 773 15.99 -30.98 21.49
C GLY A 773 14.82 -30.07 21.84
N ASN A 774 13.70 -30.68 22.26
CA ASN A 774 12.42 -30.00 22.51
C ASN A 774 12.27 -29.35 23.91
N ASN A 775 13.35 -29.26 24.68
CA ASN A 775 13.30 -28.79 26.07
C ASN A 775 13.71 -27.32 26.24
N ARG A 776 13.94 -26.59 25.14
CA ARG A 776 14.30 -25.17 25.15
C ARG A 776 13.06 -24.30 24.98
N SER A 777 12.99 -23.16 25.65
CA SER A 777 11.98 -22.14 25.38
C SER A 777 12.34 -21.43 24.08
N ILE A 778 11.47 -21.52 23.08
CA ILE A 778 11.64 -20.85 21.79
C ILE A 778 10.49 -19.83 21.66
N ALA A 779 10.84 -18.59 21.35
CA ALA A 779 9.88 -17.52 21.11
C ALA A 779 9.28 -17.62 19.71
N GLY A 780 10.09 -17.96 18.71
CA GLY A 780 9.64 -18.13 17.32
C GLY A 780 10.78 -18.11 16.33
N GLN A 781 10.43 -18.07 15.04
CA GLN A 781 11.39 -17.88 13.94
C GLN A 781 11.44 -16.43 13.50
N TRP A 782 12.64 -15.89 13.28
CA TRP A 782 12.79 -14.56 12.68
C TRP A 782 12.67 -14.62 11.15
N SER A 783 12.65 -13.43 10.54
CA SER A 783 12.86 -13.24 9.11
C SER A 783 14.10 -12.36 8.89
N GLY A 784 14.75 -12.50 7.73
CA GLY A 784 16.10 -11.98 7.51
C GLY A 784 17.12 -13.11 7.59
N ARG A 785 18.37 -12.78 7.91
CA ARG A 785 19.45 -13.74 8.17
C ARG A 785 20.54 -13.02 8.95
N LEU A 786 21.39 -13.75 9.65
CA LEU A 786 22.63 -13.18 10.14
C LEU A 786 23.74 -13.23 9.06
N ASN A 787 24.71 -12.35 9.19
CA ASN A 787 25.90 -12.27 8.36
C ASN A 787 27.07 -12.82 9.16
N ASN A 788 27.67 -13.88 8.65
CA ASN A 788 28.73 -14.60 9.34
C ASN A 788 29.96 -13.71 9.60
N ALA A 789 30.16 -12.63 8.82
CA ALA A 789 31.25 -11.68 9.00
C ALA A 789 30.97 -10.53 10.01
N GLY A 790 29.74 -10.41 10.51
CA GLY A 790 29.37 -9.37 11.47
C GLY A 790 28.39 -8.31 10.96
N GLU A 791 27.46 -7.91 11.83
CA GLU A 791 26.45 -6.87 11.59
C GLU A 791 25.87 -6.31 12.90
N MET A 792 24.97 -5.34 12.79
CA MET A 792 24.20 -4.79 13.92
C MET A 792 23.04 -5.70 14.34
N ILE A 793 22.99 -6.01 15.64
CA ILE A 793 21.81 -6.60 16.28
C ILE A 793 21.09 -5.51 17.07
N THR A 794 19.77 -5.39 16.86
CA THR A 794 18.94 -4.36 17.49
C THR A 794 17.77 -5.00 18.23
N LEU A 795 17.68 -4.74 19.54
CA LEU A 795 16.53 -5.04 20.38
C LEU A 795 15.78 -3.74 20.67
N ALA A 796 14.49 -3.72 20.34
CA ALA A 796 13.61 -2.57 20.46
C ALA A 796 12.42 -2.84 21.39
N ALA A 797 11.86 -1.77 21.93
CA ALA A 797 10.63 -1.77 22.72
C ALA A 797 9.66 -0.76 22.12
N TYR A 798 8.49 -1.23 21.71
CA TYR A 798 7.43 -0.43 21.07
C TYR A 798 7.95 0.37 19.85
N GLY A 799 8.78 -0.28 19.03
CA GLY A 799 9.39 0.30 17.83
C GLY A 799 10.70 1.07 18.08
N GLU A 800 11.05 1.38 19.33
CA GLU A 800 12.25 2.16 19.66
C GLU A 800 13.43 1.26 20.08
N PRO A 801 14.58 1.33 19.38
CA PRO A 801 15.80 0.64 19.80
C PRO A 801 16.25 1.06 21.20
N PHE A 802 16.53 0.10 22.08
CA PHE A 802 17.10 0.40 23.39
C PHE A 802 18.40 -0.37 23.67
N LEU A 803 18.62 -1.52 23.05
CA LEU A 803 19.88 -2.26 23.10
C LEU A 803 20.33 -2.57 21.67
N GLN A 804 21.47 -2.01 21.28
CA GLN A 804 22.00 -2.14 19.92
C GLN A 804 23.52 -2.28 19.96
N PHE A 805 24.06 -3.28 19.24
CA PHE A 805 25.50 -3.51 19.15
C PHE A 805 25.86 -4.27 17.88
N ARG A 806 27.10 -4.12 17.42
CA ARG A 806 27.67 -4.90 16.31
C ARG A 806 28.46 -6.08 16.86
N TYR A 807 28.22 -7.28 16.36
CA TYR A 807 29.16 -8.39 16.52
C TYR A 807 30.11 -8.45 15.32
N ASP A 808 31.24 -9.12 15.50
CA ASP A 808 32.33 -9.18 14.51
C ASP A 808 33.04 -10.54 14.66
N ASP A 809 33.23 -11.23 13.54
CA ASP A 809 33.80 -12.57 13.46
C ASP A 809 35.23 -12.65 14.03
N ALA A 810 35.97 -11.55 13.94
CA ALA A 810 37.32 -11.43 14.47
C ALA A 810 37.36 -11.32 16.00
N TRP A 811 36.21 -11.14 16.68
CA TRP A 811 36.18 -11.10 18.13
C TRP A 811 36.65 -12.43 18.72
N TYR A 812 36.10 -13.55 18.27
CA TYR A 812 36.47 -14.88 18.74
C TYR A 812 36.34 -15.88 17.59
N PRO A 813 37.46 -16.30 16.95
CA PRO A 813 37.41 -17.18 15.78
C PRO A 813 36.64 -18.49 15.96
N ALA A 814 36.59 -19.04 17.19
CA ALA A 814 35.83 -20.25 17.49
C ALA A 814 34.31 -20.07 17.31
N THR A 815 33.83 -18.82 17.24
CA THR A 815 32.40 -18.49 17.04
C THR A 815 32.00 -18.35 15.58
N ASP A 816 32.95 -18.51 14.66
CA ASP A 816 32.80 -18.35 13.21
C ASP A 816 32.88 -19.72 12.51
N GLY A 817 31.86 -20.57 12.69
CA GLY A 817 31.74 -21.88 12.03
C GLY A 817 32.46 -23.05 12.72
N ASP A 818 33.32 -22.78 13.70
CA ASP A 818 33.98 -23.81 14.53
C ASP A 818 33.07 -24.38 15.64
N GLY A 819 31.88 -23.80 15.80
CA GLY A 819 30.78 -24.33 16.59
C GLY A 819 30.53 -23.66 17.93
N SER A 820 31.38 -22.78 18.45
CA SER A 820 31.01 -21.98 19.63
C SER A 820 29.99 -20.89 19.26
N SER A 821 29.16 -20.48 20.21
CA SER A 821 28.35 -19.25 20.12
C SER A 821 29.06 -18.10 20.83
N LEU A 822 28.56 -16.88 20.64
CA LEU A 822 29.01 -15.68 21.34
C LEU A 822 28.13 -15.45 22.58
N GLU A 823 28.69 -15.62 23.78
CA GLU A 823 27.97 -15.51 25.06
C GLU A 823 28.37 -14.23 25.81
N PHE A 824 27.38 -13.49 26.34
CA PHE A 824 27.63 -12.32 27.16
C PHE A 824 27.98 -12.72 28.60
N ILE A 825 29.03 -12.12 29.17
CA ILE A 825 29.60 -12.58 30.46
C ILE A 825 28.69 -12.23 31.65
N ASP A 826 28.13 -11.01 31.70
CA ASP A 826 27.27 -10.56 32.80
C ASP A 826 26.10 -9.72 32.26
N PRO A 827 24.95 -10.33 31.96
CA PRO A 827 23.80 -9.61 31.41
C PRO A 827 23.17 -8.62 32.40
N THR A 828 23.59 -8.58 33.67
CA THR A 828 23.03 -7.68 34.69
C THR A 828 23.71 -6.30 34.74
N VAL A 829 24.74 -6.08 33.92
CA VAL A 829 25.43 -4.78 33.82
C VAL A 829 24.43 -3.67 33.44
N PRO A 830 24.31 -2.59 34.23
CA PRO A 830 23.34 -1.52 33.95
C PRO A 830 23.64 -0.68 32.70
N ASP A 831 24.93 -0.58 32.31
CA ASP A 831 25.37 0.21 31.18
C ASP A 831 25.29 -0.61 29.89
N LEU A 832 24.28 -0.32 29.06
CA LEU A 832 24.05 -1.05 27.80
C LEU A 832 25.18 -0.90 26.78
N SER A 833 26.04 0.11 26.91
CA SER A 833 27.22 0.23 26.04
C SER A 833 28.21 -0.93 26.20
N ALA A 834 28.11 -1.70 27.29
CA ALA A 834 28.89 -2.91 27.50
C ALA A 834 28.71 -3.96 26.39
N TRP A 835 27.54 -4.04 25.74
CA TRP A 835 27.29 -4.96 24.61
C TRP A 835 28.15 -4.65 23.37
N THR A 836 28.63 -3.40 23.25
CA THR A 836 29.49 -2.98 22.13
C THR A 836 30.97 -3.34 22.33
N GLN A 837 31.32 -3.89 23.49
CA GLN A 837 32.70 -4.15 23.90
C GLN A 837 33.01 -5.64 23.89
N ARG A 838 33.96 -6.05 23.04
CA ARG A 838 34.42 -7.44 22.89
C ARG A 838 34.76 -8.13 24.22
N GLU A 839 35.35 -7.42 25.17
CA GLU A 839 35.76 -7.94 26.48
C GLU A 839 34.62 -8.42 27.37
N ASN A 840 33.38 -8.00 27.10
CA ASN A 840 32.19 -8.45 27.82
C ASN A 840 31.51 -9.66 27.17
N TRP A 841 32.05 -10.12 26.03
CA TRP A 841 31.64 -11.34 25.34
C TRP A 841 32.73 -12.41 25.47
N ARG A 842 32.33 -13.67 25.29
CA ARG A 842 33.24 -14.82 25.17
C ARG A 842 32.71 -15.82 24.15
N ALA A 843 33.58 -16.66 23.62
CA ALA A 843 33.13 -17.89 22.95
C ALA A 843 32.54 -18.85 23.99
N SER A 844 31.43 -19.50 23.65
CA SER A 844 30.87 -20.58 24.46
C SER A 844 31.88 -21.70 24.61
N ARG A 845 31.88 -22.33 25.78
CA ARG A 845 32.78 -23.44 26.08
C ARG A 845 32.24 -24.78 25.55
N GLN A 846 30.93 -24.84 25.29
CA GLN A 846 30.27 -25.97 24.64
C GLN A 846 30.10 -25.70 23.14
N THR A 847 30.44 -26.69 22.32
CA THR A 847 30.09 -26.70 20.89
C THR A 847 28.56 -26.69 20.74
N GLY A 848 28.06 -25.74 19.96
CA GLY A 848 26.64 -25.44 19.79
C GLY A 848 26.12 -24.36 20.74
N GLY A 849 26.93 -23.84 21.65
CA GLY A 849 26.48 -22.86 22.65
C GLY A 849 25.69 -23.48 23.80
N THR A 850 25.06 -22.63 24.61
CA THR A 850 24.24 -23.03 25.76
C THR A 850 22.79 -22.52 25.68
N PRO A 851 22.10 -22.62 24.52
CA PRO A 851 20.79 -21.98 24.36
C PRO A 851 19.75 -22.49 25.36
N GLY A 852 19.06 -21.56 25.98
CA GLY A 852 18.07 -21.78 27.04
C GLY A 852 18.68 -22.18 28.38
N LEU A 853 20.00 -22.14 28.56
CA LEU A 853 20.71 -22.47 29.79
C LEU A 853 21.57 -21.29 30.26
N PRO A 854 21.91 -21.23 31.56
CA PRO A 854 22.98 -20.35 32.01
C PRO A 854 24.32 -20.82 31.43
N SER A 855 25.14 -19.86 30.98
CA SER A 855 26.51 -20.12 30.56
C SER A 855 27.34 -20.67 31.73
N SER A 856 27.79 -21.92 31.63
CA SER A 856 28.52 -22.60 32.70
C SER A 856 30.03 -22.31 32.62
N ILE A 857 30.67 -22.12 33.77
CA ILE A 857 32.12 -21.94 33.89
C ILE A 857 32.70 -23.30 34.33
N PRO A 858 33.38 -24.08 33.47
CA PRO A 858 34.22 -25.20 33.88
C PRO A 858 35.06 -24.84 35.10
N GLY A 859 34.92 -25.64 36.14
CA GLY A 859 35.48 -25.35 37.46
C GLY A 859 34.45 -24.87 38.49
N ASP A 860 33.39 -24.19 38.07
CA ASP A 860 32.35 -23.61 38.91
C ASP A 860 31.25 -24.65 39.18
N ALA A 861 31.52 -25.56 40.10
CA ALA A 861 30.60 -26.63 40.46
C ALA A 861 29.42 -26.12 41.31
N ASN A 862 29.57 -24.96 41.97
CA ASN A 862 28.51 -24.39 42.81
C ASN A 862 27.71 -23.27 42.11
N HIS A 863 28.04 -22.96 40.85
CA HIS A 863 27.43 -21.92 40.01
C HIS A 863 27.49 -20.52 40.64
N ASP A 864 28.55 -20.22 41.39
CA ASP A 864 28.78 -18.90 42.02
C ASP A 864 29.57 -17.92 41.13
N GLY A 865 29.94 -18.36 39.93
CA GLY A 865 30.68 -17.61 38.93
C GLY A 865 32.19 -17.62 39.15
N LEU A 866 32.72 -18.30 40.17
CA LEU A 866 34.13 -18.29 40.54
C LEU A 866 34.68 -19.70 40.73
N PHE A 867 35.51 -20.19 39.80
CA PHE A 867 36.27 -21.42 40.06
C PHE A 867 37.27 -21.21 41.21
N ASN A 868 36.95 -21.76 42.38
CA ASN A 868 37.73 -21.59 43.59
C ASN A 868 37.78 -22.87 44.43
N SER A 869 38.33 -22.77 45.64
CA SER A 869 38.48 -23.94 46.50
C SER A 869 37.14 -24.56 46.94
N GLN A 870 36.04 -23.80 46.92
CA GLN A 870 34.73 -24.30 47.33
C GLN A 870 34.20 -25.32 46.32
N ASP A 871 34.40 -25.07 45.03
CA ASP A 871 34.04 -25.98 43.95
C ASP A 871 34.82 -27.29 44.04
N LEU A 872 36.14 -27.17 44.23
CA LEU A 872 37.00 -28.34 44.42
C LEU A 872 36.57 -29.15 45.66
N VAL A 873 36.17 -28.49 46.75
CA VAL A 873 35.65 -29.21 47.91
C VAL A 873 34.34 -29.92 47.61
N GLN A 874 33.44 -29.32 46.82
CA GLN A 874 32.17 -29.91 46.45
C GLN A 874 32.35 -31.15 45.58
N ILE A 875 33.11 -31.05 44.49
CA ILE A 875 33.30 -32.18 43.55
C ILE A 875 34.05 -33.35 44.21
N PHE A 876 35.09 -33.08 45.02
CA PHE A 876 35.80 -34.17 45.71
C PHE A 876 34.98 -34.83 46.82
N GLN A 877 33.84 -34.27 47.24
CA GLN A 877 32.90 -34.95 48.12
C GLN A 877 32.06 -36.02 47.38
N ALA A 878 31.85 -35.87 46.08
CA ALA A 878 31.18 -36.87 45.25
C ALA A 878 32.00 -38.17 45.16
N ALA A 879 33.33 -38.05 45.28
CA ALA A 879 34.29 -39.16 45.28
C ALA A 879 34.36 -39.93 43.96
N GLU A 880 34.12 -39.24 42.84
CA GLU A 880 34.08 -39.83 41.49
C GLU A 880 35.34 -39.54 40.66
N TYR A 881 36.29 -38.79 41.22
CA TYR A 881 37.56 -38.48 40.56
C TYR A 881 38.38 -39.76 40.26
N GLU A 882 38.53 -40.09 38.99
CA GLU A 882 39.22 -41.30 38.49
C GLU A 882 38.79 -42.58 39.22
N ASP A 883 37.48 -42.79 39.38
CA ASP A 883 36.91 -43.92 40.12
C ASP A 883 36.74 -45.21 39.29
N ASP A 884 37.06 -45.17 37.99
CA ASP A 884 36.87 -46.23 36.99
C ASP A 884 35.39 -46.65 36.77
N VAL A 885 34.41 -45.79 37.09
CA VAL A 885 32.97 -46.02 36.87
C VAL A 885 32.45 -45.16 35.72
N PRO A 886 32.25 -45.71 34.50
CA PRO A 886 31.85 -44.90 33.35
C PRO A 886 30.46 -44.27 33.49
N GLY A 887 30.35 -42.98 33.18
CA GLY A 887 29.12 -42.20 33.05
C GLY A 887 28.41 -41.90 34.37
N ASN A 888 29.12 -41.81 35.50
CA ASN A 888 28.51 -41.53 36.80
C ASN A 888 28.59 -40.08 37.26
N SER A 889 29.35 -39.22 36.59
CA SER A 889 29.57 -37.84 37.02
C SER A 889 28.64 -36.85 36.33
N THR A 890 28.16 -35.87 37.09
CA THR A 890 27.48 -34.67 36.60
C THR A 890 28.39 -33.44 36.65
N TRP A 891 27.94 -32.31 36.08
CA TRP A 891 28.68 -31.05 36.12
C TRP A 891 29.02 -30.60 37.56
N GLU A 892 28.06 -30.71 38.48
CA GLU A 892 28.25 -30.38 39.90
C GLU A 892 29.17 -31.38 40.63
N GLU A 893 29.44 -32.53 40.04
CA GLU A 893 30.29 -33.63 40.54
C GLU A 893 31.67 -33.68 39.86
N GLY A 894 31.88 -32.88 38.81
CA GLY A 894 33.19 -32.62 38.22
C GLY A 894 33.31 -32.95 36.73
N ASP A 895 32.25 -33.46 36.07
CA ASP A 895 32.20 -33.68 34.62
C ASP A 895 32.07 -32.33 33.89
N TRP A 896 33.18 -31.63 33.73
CA TRP A 896 33.23 -30.30 33.15
C TRP A 896 33.52 -30.34 31.66
N ASP A 897 34.09 -31.42 31.12
CA ASP A 897 34.26 -31.62 29.69
C ASP A 897 33.11 -32.41 29.02
N GLY A 898 32.18 -32.94 29.82
CA GLY A 898 30.91 -33.49 29.39
C GLY A 898 30.99 -34.92 28.86
N ASP A 899 32.06 -35.65 29.16
CA ASP A 899 32.25 -37.05 28.77
C ASP A 899 31.55 -38.05 29.72
N GLY A 900 30.99 -37.55 30.84
CA GLY A 900 30.25 -38.30 31.84
C GLY A 900 31.11 -38.84 32.98
N ASP A 901 32.42 -38.57 33.00
CA ASP A 901 33.38 -39.08 33.97
C ASP A 901 34.22 -37.94 34.58
N PHE A 902 34.27 -37.81 35.92
CA PHE A 902 35.18 -36.83 36.52
C PHE A 902 36.63 -37.35 36.51
N THR A 903 37.45 -36.82 35.60
CA THR A 903 38.84 -37.25 35.43
C THR A 903 39.84 -36.10 35.50
N THR A 904 41.13 -36.43 35.32
CA THR A 904 42.16 -35.40 35.14
C THR A 904 41.88 -34.50 33.93
N SER A 905 41.13 -34.98 32.92
CA SER A 905 40.78 -34.19 31.74
C SER A 905 39.89 -33.01 32.12
N ASP A 906 38.91 -33.19 33.00
CA ASP A 906 38.02 -32.13 33.49
C ASP A 906 38.75 -31.07 34.30
N LEU A 907 39.62 -31.52 35.21
CA LEU A 907 40.46 -30.60 35.98
C LEU A 907 41.36 -29.79 35.05
N VAL A 908 41.86 -30.38 33.96
CA VAL A 908 42.61 -29.65 32.93
C VAL A 908 41.69 -28.74 32.12
N PHE A 909 40.45 -29.16 31.84
CA PHE A 909 39.46 -28.38 31.10
C PHE A 909 38.99 -27.13 31.85
N ALA A 910 39.00 -27.16 33.19
CA ALA A 910 38.68 -26.01 34.03
C ALA A 910 39.79 -24.94 34.15
N PHE A 911 41.01 -25.22 33.67
CA PHE A 911 42.17 -24.30 33.71
C PHE A 911 42.59 -23.83 32.32
#